data_AF-A0A482VRN3-F1
#
_entry.id   AF-A0A482VRN3-F1
#
_cell.length_a   1.000
_cell.length_b   1.000
_cell.length_c   1.000
_cell.angle_alpha   90.00
_cell.angle_beta   90.00
_cell.angle_gamma   90.00
#
_symmetry.space_group_name_H-M   'P 1'
#
loop_
_entity.id
_entity.type
_entity.pdbx_description
1 polymer ?
#
loop_
_entity_poly.entity_id
_entity_poly.type
_entity_poly.pdbx_seq_one_letter_code
_entity_poly.pdbx_strand_id
1 'polypeptide(L)'
;MALSRLHNSRVTGGAKAALNFYRKSLDSQIALMSQFRVEKDTFGELKVPADKYYGAQTLRSVMNFPIGGEFERMPYPVITAMGVLKKAAAIVNKEFGLDAKIADAISQAADEVISGKLYCDHFPLVIWQTGSGTQSNMNTNEVISNRAIEILGGKLGSKDPVHPNDHVNKSQSSNDTFPTAMHIAVAVEIQNTLLPGLQMLRDSLHKKGQEFCDVIKIGRTHTQDAVPLTLGQEFSGYVQQMEFGIDRINATLPRLHMLALGGTAVGTGLNTRKGFAEKCAAEIAKLTGLPFTSAPNKFEALAAHDALVEVSGALNVVACSIMKIANDIRFLASGPRCGLGELSLPENEPGSSIMPGKVNPTQCEAITMVAAQVMGNHVAVTIGGSNGHFELNVFKPMMVANVLRSIRLLGDASKAFTTNCVDGIVANRDRIEKLLHESLMLVTALNPHIGYDKAATIAKTAHKENSTLKETAIKLGYLTEEQFNEWAVLDKDVNVKDYGDVSYTVKDIPEVPNMRKYADMAACNLEVSRTVEKVLTDGRLCITLGGDHSIGVGTVDGHIKAKNGNICILWVDAHADLNTNKTSGSGNIHGMPLALLAKELADYWPYLPGMDWQKPILSIRNVAYIALRSVDSYERLIIEKLGITAFGMEDVENHGIHAITEMALSRIDPERKRSIHLSFDIDSLDAIEAPSTGTPVRGGLSLREGIHLVEQIYKTGRLGAMDLVEVNPAIGSAHDLQKTVEAAIHLIQAACGYSRRGLQPHAEATVPLQTFPPSFQI
;
A
#
# COMPACT_ATOMS: atom_id res chain seq x y z
N MET A 1 47.06 21.33 -36.39
CA MET A 1 48.46 21.04 -36.04
C MET A 1 48.65 20.68 -34.55
N ALA A 2 47.72 19.93 -33.92
CA ALA A 2 47.87 19.45 -32.53
C ALA A 2 47.21 18.09 -32.24
N LEU A 3 46.91 17.28 -33.27
CA LEU A 3 46.29 15.95 -33.13
C LEU A 3 46.95 14.86 -33.99
N SER A 4 48.19 15.08 -34.46
CA SER A 4 48.96 14.11 -35.27
C SER A 4 50.23 13.58 -34.59
N ARG A 5 50.35 13.67 -33.25
CA ARG A 5 51.53 13.19 -32.49
C ARG A 5 51.23 12.13 -31.41
N LEU A 6 50.21 11.30 -31.59
CA LEU A 6 49.93 10.16 -30.71
C LEU A 6 49.62 8.86 -31.48
N HIS A 7 50.30 8.68 -32.61
CA HIS A 7 50.32 7.40 -33.32
C HIS A 7 51.75 7.15 -33.82
N ASN A 8 52.56 6.54 -32.96
CA ASN A 8 53.71 5.67 -33.27
C ASN A 8 54.73 5.69 -32.13
N SER A 9 54.56 4.83 -31.12
CA SER A 9 55.70 4.13 -30.50
C SER A 9 55.24 2.96 -29.62
N ARG A 10 55.49 1.75 -30.12
CA ARG A 10 55.88 0.54 -29.36
C ARG A 10 54.98 0.10 -28.19
N VAL A 11 53.91 -0.60 -28.58
CA VAL A 11 53.55 -1.93 -28.02
C VAL A 11 54.84 -2.78 -28.03
N THR A 12 55.54 -3.04 -26.93
CA THR A 12 55.39 -4.21 -26.04
C THR A 12 56.20 -4.08 -24.72
N GLY A 13 56.84 -2.94 -24.44
CA GLY A 13 57.73 -2.76 -23.27
C GLY A 13 57.11 -2.03 -22.07
N GLY A 14 56.27 -1.01 -22.33
CA GLY A 14 55.74 -0.11 -21.30
C GLY A 14 54.71 -0.76 -20.38
N ALA A 15 53.86 -1.64 -20.89
CA ALA A 15 52.85 -2.34 -20.08
C ALA A 15 53.49 -3.32 -19.08
N LYS A 16 54.57 -4.02 -19.45
CA LYS A 16 55.34 -4.89 -18.54
C LYS A 16 56.14 -4.10 -17.50
N ALA A 17 56.69 -2.94 -17.89
CA ALA A 17 57.41 -2.06 -16.97
C ALA A 17 56.47 -1.36 -15.97
N ALA A 18 55.29 -0.90 -16.42
CA ALA A 18 54.26 -0.34 -15.55
C ALA A 18 53.63 -1.40 -14.64
N LEU A 19 53.37 -2.63 -15.14
CA LEU A 19 52.94 -3.74 -14.28
C LEU A 19 54.01 -4.12 -13.26
N ASN A 20 55.30 -4.13 -13.63
CA ASN A 20 56.39 -4.45 -12.72
C ASN A 20 56.69 -3.32 -11.74
N PHE A 21 56.42 -2.06 -12.09
CA PHE A 21 56.56 -0.92 -11.18
C PHE A 21 55.40 -0.87 -10.19
N TYR A 22 54.16 -1.12 -10.63
CA TYR A 22 53.01 -1.28 -9.74
C TYR A 22 53.14 -2.55 -8.87
N ARG A 23 53.60 -3.68 -9.42
CA ARG A 23 53.92 -4.88 -8.62
C ARG A 23 55.03 -4.59 -7.62
N LYS A 24 56.16 -4.00 -8.03
CA LYS A 24 57.24 -3.67 -7.08
C LYS A 24 56.82 -2.63 -6.04
N SER A 25 55.94 -1.67 -6.37
CA SER A 25 55.40 -0.68 -5.44
C SER A 25 54.42 -1.30 -4.44
N LEU A 26 53.54 -2.20 -4.90
CA LEU A 26 52.63 -2.94 -4.02
C LEU A 26 53.40 -3.99 -3.19
N ASP A 27 54.32 -4.73 -3.80
CA ASP A 27 55.17 -5.72 -3.14
C ASP A 27 56.12 -5.05 -2.14
N SER A 28 56.62 -3.83 -2.40
CA SER A 28 57.46 -3.08 -1.45
C SER A 28 56.67 -2.39 -0.34
N GLN A 29 55.42 -1.97 -0.58
CA GLN A 29 54.53 -1.47 0.48
C GLN A 29 53.95 -2.61 1.35
N ILE A 30 53.65 -3.77 0.77
CA ILE A 30 53.20 -4.98 1.49
C ILE A 30 54.37 -5.64 2.25
N ALA A 31 55.58 -5.63 1.67
CA ALA A 31 56.77 -6.22 2.30
C ALA A 31 57.37 -5.38 3.44
N LEU A 32 57.04 -4.08 3.56
CA LEU A 32 57.66 -3.25 4.60
C LEU A 32 56.94 -3.22 5.95
N MET A 33 55.67 -3.66 6.08
CA MET A 33 54.95 -3.56 7.38
C MET A 33 53.92 -4.68 7.70
N SER A 34 53.81 -5.78 6.94
CA SER A 34 52.94 -6.90 7.33
C SER A 34 53.74 -8.13 7.77
N GLN A 35 53.65 -8.47 9.06
CA GLN A 35 54.05 -9.81 9.51
C GLN A 35 53.11 -10.83 8.85
N PHE A 36 53.60 -12.01 8.49
CA PHE A 36 52.77 -13.09 7.94
C PHE A 36 52.66 -14.23 8.94
N ARG A 37 51.49 -14.87 9.01
CA ARG A 37 51.32 -16.18 9.65
C ARG A 37 51.19 -17.26 8.59
N VAL A 38 51.64 -18.47 8.93
CA VAL A 38 51.46 -19.65 8.08
C VAL A 38 50.14 -20.31 8.47
N GLU A 39 49.25 -20.46 7.51
CA GLU A 39 48.07 -21.30 7.63
C GLU A 39 48.13 -22.44 6.62
N LYS A 40 47.38 -23.51 6.89
CA LYS A 40 47.33 -24.72 6.06
C LYS A 40 45.90 -25.09 5.71
N ASP A 41 45.64 -25.35 4.44
CA ASP A 41 44.44 -26.05 3.97
C ASP A 41 44.82 -27.43 3.40
N THR A 42 43.88 -28.11 2.74
CA THR A 42 44.13 -29.43 2.13
C THR A 42 45.10 -29.39 0.94
N PHE A 43 45.36 -28.21 0.36
CA PHE A 43 46.30 -28.00 -0.74
C PHE A 43 47.68 -27.53 -0.29
N GLY A 44 47.90 -27.32 1.01
CA GLY A 44 49.22 -27.00 1.58
C GLY A 44 49.25 -25.71 2.39
N GLU A 45 50.46 -25.24 2.65
CA GLU A 45 50.71 -24.04 3.45
C GLU A 45 50.63 -22.75 2.60
N LEU A 46 50.14 -21.68 3.21
CA LEU A 46 50.02 -20.36 2.61
C LEU A 46 50.40 -19.27 3.64
N LYS A 47 51.09 -18.22 3.19
CA LYS A 47 51.43 -17.06 4.03
C LYS A 47 50.28 -16.06 4.00
N VAL A 48 49.58 -15.93 5.13
CA VAL A 48 48.44 -15.02 5.32
C VAL A 48 48.89 -13.80 6.13
N PRO A 49 48.47 -12.57 5.80
CA PRO A 49 48.80 -11.39 6.62
C PRO A 49 48.39 -11.58 8.09
N ALA A 50 49.30 -11.31 9.03
CA ALA A 50 49.11 -11.60 10.44
C ALA A 50 48.01 -10.76 11.11
N ASP A 51 47.70 -9.60 10.55
CA ASP A 51 46.68 -8.65 11.00
C ASP A 51 45.26 -8.97 10.49
N LYS A 52 45.08 -10.04 9.69
CA LYS A 52 43.78 -10.39 9.08
C LYS A 52 43.21 -11.68 9.65
N TYR A 53 41.93 -11.69 10.02
CA TYR A 53 41.28 -12.90 10.55
C TYR A 53 40.93 -13.96 9.50
N TYR A 54 40.86 -13.65 8.21
CA TYR A 54 40.62 -14.66 7.18
C TYR A 54 41.81 -15.62 7.04
N GLY A 55 41.59 -16.84 6.55
CA GLY A 55 42.60 -17.90 6.52
C GLY A 55 43.10 -18.27 5.13
N ALA A 56 43.65 -19.47 5.02
CA ALA A 56 44.25 -19.99 3.79
C ALA A 56 43.27 -20.09 2.61
N GLN A 57 42.02 -20.50 2.84
CA GLN A 57 41.05 -20.66 1.75
C GLN A 57 40.62 -19.31 1.18
N THR A 58 40.41 -18.32 2.05
CA THR A 58 40.11 -16.95 1.61
C THR A 58 41.24 -16.39 0.76
N LEU A 59 42.49 -16.49 1.22
CA LEU A 59 43.63 -15.96 0.47
C LEU A 59 43.82 -16.69 -0.88
N ARG A 60 43.64 -18.02 -0.91
CA ARG A 60 43.65 -18.78 -2.16
C ARG A 60 42.54 -18.32 -3.12
N SER A 61 41.36 -18.00 -2.59
CA SER A 61 40.26 -17.46 -3.41
C SER A 61 40.58 -16.07 -3.97
N VAL A 62 41.19 -15.18 -3.18
CA VAL A 62 41.65 -13.87 -3.66
C VAL A 62 42.64 -14.02 -4.82
N MET A 63 43.57 -14.97 -4.73
CA MET A 63 44.55 -15.24 -5.79
C MET A 63 43.93 -15.83 -7.06
N ASN A 64 42.91 -16.69 -6.91
CA ASN A 64 42.32 -17.44 -8.02
C ASN A 64 41.21 -16.68 -8.76
N PHE A 65 40.55 -15.71 -8.11
CA PHE A 65 39.44 -14.96 -8.68
C PHE A 65 39.72 -13.43 -8.69
N PRO A 66 40.77 -12.95 -9.39
CA PRO A 66 41.12 -11.53 -9.44
C PRO A 66 40.24 -10.76 -10.45
N ILE A 67 38.92 -10.80 -10.27
CA ILE A 67 37.94 -10.26 -11.21
C ILE A 67 37.22 -9.06 -10.56
N GLY A 68 37.27 -7.90 -11.21
CA GLY A 68 36.50 -6.71 -10.82
C GLY A 68 37.05 -5.89 -9.63
N GLY A 69 37.88 -6.50 -8.78
CA GLY A 69 38.52 -5.81 -7.66
C GLY A 69 37.52 -5.37 -6.58
N GLU A 70 37.81 -4.26 -5.90
CA GLU A 70 37.02 -3.79 -4.74
C GLU A 70 35.57 -3.43 -5.09
N PHE A 71 35.30 -2.95 -6.30
CA PHE A 71 33.95 -2.58 -6.75
C PHE A 71 33.02 -3.79 -6.96
N GLU A 72 33.60 -4.98 -7.12
CA GLU A 72 32.87 -6.24 -7.28
C GLU A 72 33.00 -7.13 -6.04
N ARG A 73 33.35 -6.55 -4.88
CA ARG A 73 33.38 -7.25 -3.59
C ARG A 73 31.99 -7.83 -3.26
N MET A 74 31.97 -8.99 -2.61
CA MET A 74 30.73 -9.62 -2.13
C MET A 74 29.92 -8.61 -1.29
N PRO A 75 28.61 -8.41 -1.56
CA PRO A 75 27.86 -7.35 -0.92
C PRO A 75 27.87 -7.43 0.61
N TYR A 76 28.04 -6.27 1.25
CA TYR A 76 27.98 -6.12 2.70
C TYR A 76 26.79 -6.83 3.36
N PRO A 77 25.54 -6.70 2.86
CA PRO A 77 24.39 -7.39 3.46
C PRO A 77 24.50 -8.91 3.47
N VAL A 78 25.20 -9.52 2.49
CA VAL A 78 25.42 -10.97 2.47
C VAL A 78 26.36 -11.37 3.61
N ILE A 79 27.40 -10.59 3.87
CA ILE A 79 28.38 -10.88 4.93
C ILE A 79 27.75 -10.75 6.32
N THR A 80 26.96 -9.70 6.56
CA THR A 80 26.25 -9.54 7.84
C THR A 80 25.21 -10.65 8.05
N ALA A 81 24.48 -11.03 7.00
CA ALA A 81 23.54 -12.17 7.03
C ALA A 81 24.23 -13.51 7.31
N MET A 82 25.43 -13.73 6.77
CA MET A 82 26.26 -14.88 7.12
C MET A 82 26.63 -14.85 8.61
N GLY A 83 26.95 -13.68 9.18
CA GLY A 83 27.14 -13.52 10.63
C GLY A 83 25.91 -13.95 11.45
N VAL A 84 24.71 -13.48 11.07
CA VAL A 84 23.44 -13.88 11.72
C VAL A 84 23.26 -15.39 11.69
N LEU A 85 23.47 -16.01 10.52
CA LEU A 85 23.36 -17.45 10.33
C LEU A 85 24.33 -18.21 11.24
N LYS A 86 25.61 -17.79 11.29
CA LYS A 86 26.63 -18.48 12.09
C LYS A 86 26.36 -18.34 13.58
N LYS A 87 25.86 -17.18 14.03
CA LYS A 87 25.41 -16.99 15.40
C LYS A 87 24.28 -17.94 15.76
N ALA A 88 23.22 -17.99 14.96
CA ALA A 88 22.09 -18.89 15.17
C ALA A 88 22.53 -20.37 15.20
N ALA A 89 23.37 -20.78 14.26
CA ALA A 89 23.89 -22.15 14.21
C ALA A 89 24.72 -22.50 15.44
N ALA A 90 25.53 -21.58 15.98
CA ALA A 90 26.31 -21.80 17.20
C ALA A 90 25.41 -21.97 18.44
N ILE A 91 24.41 -21.10 18.59
CA ILE A 91 23.42 -21.16 19.67
C ILE A 91 22.68 -22.49 19.64
N VAL A 92 22.18 -22.89 18.48
CA VAL A 92 21.42 -24.16 18.34
C VAL A 92 22.32 -25.37 18.51
N ASN A 93 23.55 -25.35 18.00
CA ASN A 93 24.48 -26.47 18.17
C ASN A 93 24.93 -26.66 19.62
N LYS A 94 24.86 -25.62 20.48
CA LYS A 94 25.07 -25.74 21.93
C LYS A 94 24.12 -26.78 22.54
N GLU A 95 22.86 -26.80 22.09
CA GLU A 95 21.87 -27.81 22.50
C GLU A 95 22.18 -29.21 21.96
N PHE A 96 22.91 -29.30 20.85
CA PHE A 96 23.30 -30.55 20.19
C PHE A 96 24.74 -31.00 20.51
N GLY A 97 25.33 -30.47 21.57
CA GLY A 97 26.61 -30.93 22.12
C GLY A 97 27.85 -30.19 21.62
N LEU A 98 27.73 -29.02 21.00
CA LEU A 98 28.86 -28.11 20.85
C LEU A 98 29.23 -27.52 22.22
N ASP A 99 30.52 -27.51 22.55
CA ASP A 99 31.01 -26.96 23.81
C ASP A 99 30.51 -25.51 24.01
N ALA A 100 30.02 -25.22 25.22
CA ALA A 100 29.39 -23.95 25.53
C ALA A 100 30.35 -22.76 25.36
N LYS A 101 31.62 -22.89 25.75
CA LYS A 101 32.60 -21.81 25.63
C LYS A 101 32.93 -21.55 24.17
N ILE A 102 33.07 -22.60 23.36
CA ILE A 102 33.26 -22.49 21.91
C ILE A 102 32.05 -21.82 21.26
N ALA A 103 30.83 -22.28 21.58
CA ALA A 103 29.60 -21.71 21.04
C ALA A 103 29.46 -20.22 21.37
N ASP A 104 29.70 -19.84 22.63
CA ASP A 104 29.58 -18.46 23.10
C ASP A 104 30.65 -17.54 22.45
N ALA A 105 31.88 -18.03 22.28
CA ALA A 105 32.94 -17.29 21.58
C ALA A 105 32.63 -17.12 20.08
N ILE A 106 32.07 -18.14 19.42
CA ILE A 106 31.59 -18.04 18.03
C ILE A 106 30.47 -17.02 17.93
N SER A 107 29.49 -17.04 18.83
CA SER A 107 28.40 -16.07 18.86
C SER A 107 28.91 -14.63 19.03
N GLN A 108 29.88 -14.41 19.93
CA GLN A 108 30.50 -13.09 20.12
C GLN A 108 31.25 -12.62 18.87
N ALA A 109 32.05 -13.48 18.24
CA ALA A 109 32.74 -13.16 16.99
C ALA A 109 31.76 -12.88 15.84
N ALA A 110 30.65 -13.63 15.77
CA ALA A 110 29.59 -13.41 14.80
C ALA A 110 28.88 -12.06 14.99
N ASP A 111 28.71 -11.59 16.23
CA ASP A 111 28.17 -10.24 16.50
C ASP A 111 29.05 -9.13 15.92
N GLU A 112 30.38 -9.29 15.92
CA GLU A 112 31.28 -8.33 15.28
C GLU A 112 31.11 -8.33 13.75
N VAL A 113 30.87 -9.50 13.13
CA VAL A 113 30.53 -9.59 11.70
C VAL A 113 29.20 -8.93 11.41
N ILE A 114 28.16 -9.20 12.21
CA ILE A 114 26.81 -8.61 12.07
C ILE A 114 26.87 -7.09 12.18
N SER A 115 27.69 -6.56 13.09
CA SER A 115 27.90 -5.11 13.27
C SER A 115 28.61 -4.42 12.10
N GLY A 116 29.20 -5.19 11.17
CA GLY A 116 29.91 -4.69 10.00
C GLY A 116 31.35 -4.26 10.23
N LYS A 117 31.83 -4.21 11.48
CA LYS A 117 33.18 -3.75 11.85
C LYS A 117 34.30 -4.48 11.12
N LEU A 118 34.09 -5.76 10.79
CA LEU A 118 35.10 -6.62 10.17
C LEU A 118 35.07 -6.60 8.63
N TYR A 119 34.06 -5.98 8.00
CA TYR A 119 33.81 -6.10 6.57
C TYR A 119 34.96 -5.62 5.69
N CYS A 120 35.41 -4.38 5.89
CA CYS A 120 36.40 -3.73 5.02
C CYS A 120 37.74 -4.48 4.98
N ASP A 121 38.17 -5.00 6.14
CA ASP A 121 39.49 -5.59 6.32
C ASP A 121 39.54 -7.11 6.12
N HIS A 122 38.45 -7.82 6.45
CA HIS A 122 38.49 -9.27 6.59
C HIS A 122 37.66 -10.05 5.57
N PHE A 123 36.93 -9.36 4.69
CA PHE A 123 36.10 -9.97 3.64
C PHE A 123 36.50 -9.46 2.24
N PRO A 124 37.65 -9.88 1.70
CA PRO A 124 38.18 -9.35 0.44
C PRO A 124 37.58 -10.01 -0.82
N LEU A 125 36.70 -11.00 -0.67
CA LEU A 125 36.23 -11.82 -1.78
C LEU A 125 35.24 -11.08 -2.68
N VAL A 126 35.26 -11.43 -3.96
CA VAL A 126 34.43 -10.83 -5.00
C VAL A 126 33.18 -11.66 -5.30
N ILE A 127 32.19 -11.05 -5.95
CA ILE A 127 30.98 -11.70 -6.48
C ILE A 127 31.35 -12.84 -7.43
N TRP A 128 32.36 -12.62 -8.28
CA TRP A 128 32.82 -13.53 -9.34
C TRP A 128 33.71 -14.64 -8.82
N GLN A 129 33.19 -15.41 -7.88
CA GLN A 129 33.87 -16.51 -7.19
C GLN A 129 33.20 -17.85 -7.55
N THR A 130 33.43 -18.91 -6.78
CA THR A 130 32.66 -20.15 -6.93
C THR A 130 31.15 -19.89 -6.86
N GLY A 131 30.43 -20.46 -7.82
CA GLY A 131 29.02 -20.19 -8.04
C GLY A 131 28.07 -20.57 -6.91
N SER A 132 28.50 -21.47 -6.01
CA SER A 132 27.75 -21.85 -4.81
C SER A 132 27.89 -20.85 -3.66
N GLY A 133 28.87 -19.93 -3.72
CA GLY A 133 29.23 -19.06 -2.60
C GLY A 133 30.10 -19.72 -1.52
N THR A 134 30.63 -20.93 -1.76
CA THR A 134 31.48 -21.67 -0.81
C THR A 134 32.65 -20.84 -0.27
N GLN A 135 33.29 -20.02 -1.11
CA GLN A 135 34.44 -19.23 -0.68
C GLN A 135 34.05 -18.13 0.31
N SER A 136 32.90 -17.45 0.14
CA SER A 136 32.40 -16.52 1.15
C SER A 136 31.90 -17.22 2.42
N ASN A 137 31.33 -18.43 2.31
CA ASN A 137 31.03 -19.25 3.49
C ASN A 137 32.31 -19.55 4.28
N MET A 138 33.35 -20.04 3.61
CA MET A 138 34.63 -20.35 4.24
C MET A 138 35.35 -19.11 4.75
N ASN A 139 35.28 -17.97 4.05
CA ASN A 139 35.81 -16.71 4.55
C ASN A 139 35.13 -16.29 5.87
N THR A 140 33.81 -16.41 5.94
CA THR A 140 33.08 -16.13 7.19
C THR A 140 33.50 -17.11 8.29
N ASN A 141 33.60 -18.41 7.96
CA ASN A 141 34.04 -19.42 8.92
C ASN A 141 35.45 -19.15 9.44
N GLU A 142 36.41 -18.82 8.58
CA GLU A 142 37.79 -18.53 8.96
C GLU A 142 37.88 -17.27 9.82
N VAL A 143 37.17 -16.19 9.45
CA VAL A 143 37.14 -14.94 10.23
C VAL A 143 36.57 -15.16 11.62
N ILE A 144 35.40 -15.80 11.72
CA ILE A 144 34.76 -16.09 13.00
C ILE A 144 35.61 -17.06 13.82
N SER A 145 36.20 -18.07 13.21
CA SER A 145 37.08 -19.04 13.87
C SER A 145 38.29 -18.36 14.49
N ASN A 146 39.02 -17.55 13.72
CA ASN A 146 40.21 -16.86 14.22
C ASN A 146 39.88 -15.81 15.26
N ARG A 147 38.76 -15.09 15.11
CA ARG A 147 38.32 -14.13 16.12
C ARG A 147 37.88 -14.83 17.42
N ALA A 148 37.18 -15.96 17.33
CA ALA A 148 36.82 -16.75 18.49
C ALA A 148 38.04 -17.38 19.20
N ILE A 149 39.05 -17.83 18.45
CA ILE A 149 40.34 -18.27 19.00
C ILE A 149 40.97 -17.15 19.81
N GLU A 150 41.01 -15.93 19.26
CA GLU A 150 41.60 -14.78 19.94
C GLU A 150 40.84 -14.40 21.22
N ILE A 151 39.49 -14.42 21.18
CA ILE A 151 38.63 -14.21 22.36
C ILE A 151 38.96 -15.24 23.47
N LEU A 152 39.31 -16.46 23.09
CA LEU A 152 39.68 -17.55 24.01
C LEU A 152 41.19 -17.56 24.37
N GLY A 153 41.96 -16.57 23.92
CA GLY A 153 43.40 -16.46 24.21
C GLY A 153 44.29 -17.43 23.44
N GLY A 154 43.78 -18.05 22.37
CA GLY A 154 44.54 -18.95 21.50
C GLY A 154 45.34 -18.22 20.42
N LYS A 155 46.00 -18.99 19.55
CA LYS A 155 46.85 -18.46 18.46
C LYS A 155 46.11 -18.48 17.13
N LEU A 156 45.96 -17.32 16.48
CA LEU A 156 45.34 -17.22 15.15
C LEU A 156 45.97 -18.19 14.14
N GLY A 157 45.14 -18.80 13.31
CA GLY A 157 45.51 -19.77 12.27
C GLY A 157 45.76 -21.19 12.76
N SER A 158 45.82 -21.41 14.08
CA SER A 158 45.99 -22.75 14.67
C SER A 158 44.79 -23.68 14.44
N LYS A 159 43.60 -23.09 14.26
CA LYS A 159 42.30 -23.80 14.26
C LYS A 159 41.96 -24.49 15.59
N ASP A 160 42.60 -24.04 16.67
CA ASP A 160 42.43 -24.54 18.04
C ASP A 160 42.30 -23.35 19.01
N PRO A 161 41.31 -23.32 19.90
CA PRO A 161 40.28 -24.33 20.16
C PRO A 161 39.09 -24.31 19.18
N VAL A 162 39.00 -23.31 18.29
CA VAL A 162 37.87 -23.18 17.35
C VAL A 162 38.31 -23.53 15.94
N HIS A 163 37.72 -24.58 15.35
CA HIS A 163 37.99 -25.01 13.99
C HIS A 163 36.91 -24.47 13.02
N PRO A 164 37.28 -23.92 11.85
CA PRO A 164 36.32 -23.27 10.95
C PRO A 164 35.29 -24.25 10.38
N ASN A 165 35.63 -25.53 10.18
CA ASN A 165 34.68 -26.53 9.69
C ASN A 165 33.92 -27.21 10.84
N ASP A 166 34.66 -27.92 11.70
CA ASP A 166 34.13 -28.77 12.77
C ASP A 166 33.34 -28.03 13.86
N HIS A 167 33.61 -26.73 14.06
CA HIS A 167 32.91 -25.87 15.04
C HIS A 167 32.04 -24.81 14.35
N VAL A 168 32.63 -23.90 13.56
CA VAL A 168 31.87 -22.76 12.99
C VAL A 168 30.89 -23.22 11.90
N ASN A 169 31.29 -24.19 11.07
CA ASN A 169 30.45 -24.79 10.03
C ASN A 169 29.78 -26.11 10.47
N LYS A 170 29.70 -26.38 11.78
CA LYS A 170 29.09 -27.60 12.30
C LYS A 170 27.63 -27.71 11.87
N SER A 171 27.24 -28.88 11.39
CA SER A 171 25.87 -29.19 10.92
C SER A 171 25.38 -28.40 9.70
N GLN A 172 26.32 -27.80 8.96
CA GLN A 172 26.06 -26.91 7.82
C GLN A 172 26.83 -27.33 6.57
N SER A 173 26.41 -26.80 5.42
CA SER A 173 27.11 -26.90 4.13
C SER A 173 27.10 -25.54 3.44
N SER A 174 28.12 -25.20 2.66
CA SER A 174 28.05 -23.97 1.84
C SER A 174 26.78 -23.90 0.99
N ASN A 175 26.30 -25.06 0.53
CA ASN A 175 25.15 -25.18 -0.33
C ASN A 175 23.86 -24.74 0.37
N ASP A 176 23.71 -24.96 1.68
CA ASP A 176 22.53 -24.54 2.44
C ASP A 176 22.74 -23.25 3.25
N THR A 177 23.98 -22.85 3.54
CA THR A 177 24.28 -21.60 4.24
C THR A 177 24.20 -20.37 3.34
N PHE A 178 24.78 -20.44 2.13
CA PHE A 178 24.82 -19.28 1.24
C PHE A 178 23.40 -18.86 0.77
N PRO A 179 22.51 -19.74 0.27
CA PRO A 179 21.12 -19.37 -0.02
C PRO A 179 20.37 -18.82 1.19
N THR A 180 20.61 -19.38 2.38
CA THR A 180 20.02 -18.85 3.62
C THR A 180 20.46 -17.40 3.88
N ALA A 181 21.75 -17.10 3.74
CA ALA A 181 22.24 -15.73 3.89
C ALA A 181 21.72 -14.79 2.78
N MET A 182 21.52 -15.28 1.56
CA MET A 182 20.90 -14.50 0.49
C MET A 182 19.48 -14.07 0.87
N HIS A 183 18.67 -15.00 1.38
CA HIS A 183 17.29 -14.72 1.79
C HIS A 183 17.24 -13.75 2.97
N ILE A 184 18.10 -13.95 3.98
CA ILE A 184 18.21 -13.03 5.12
C ILE A 184 18.59 -11.62 4.66
N ALA A 185 19.65 -11.50 3.85
CA ALA A 185 20.13 -10.21 3.36
C ALA A 185 19.05 -9.46 2.57
N VAL A 186 18.38 -10.15 1.65
CA VAL A 186 17.35 -9.55 0.80
C VAL A 186 16.13 -9.14 1.62
N ALA A 187 15.64 -9.98 2.53
CA ALA A 187 14.48 -9.65 3.36
C ALA A 187 14.76 -8.45 4.28
N VAL A 188 15.94 -8.41 4.90
CA VAL A 188 16.37 -7.29 5.76
C VAL A 188 16.47 -5.99 4.94
N GLU A 189 17.07 -6.01 3.75
CA GLU A 189 17.17 -4.81 2.91
C GLU A 189 15.83 -4.36 2.31
N ILE A 190 14.90 -5.29 2.04
CA ILE A 190 13.54 -4.92 1.66
C ILE A 190 12.87 -4.15 2.80
N GLN A 191 12.94 -4.67 4.03
CA GLN A 191 12.30 -4.06 5.20
C GLN A 191 12.93 -2.71 5.58
N ASN A 192 14.26 -2.61 5.56
CA ASN A 192 14.96 -1.46 6.12
C ASN A 192 15.26 -0.37 5.08
N THR A 193 15.36 -0.71 3.81
CA THR A 193 15.80 0.21 2.76
C THR A 193 14.68 0.46 1.74
N LEU A 194 14.15 -0.60 1.12
CA LEU A 194 13.22 -0.47 0.00
C LEU A 194 11.84 0.04 0.43
N LEU A 195 11.16 -0.70 1.31
CA LEU A 195 9.78 -0.39 1.69
C LEU A 195 9.65 1.03 2.28
N PRO A 196 10.55 1.49 3.18
CA PRO A 196 10.49 2.85 3.68
C PRO A 196 10.68 3.90 2.57
N GLY A 197 11.54 3.64 1.58
CA GLY A 197 11.74 4.56 0.45
C GLY A 197 10.53 4.63 -0.48
N LEU A 198 9.92 3.48 -0.80
CA LEU A 198 8.70 3.43 -1.61
C LEU A 198 7.50 4.07 -0.91
N GLN A 199 7.33 3.81 0.39
CA GLN A 199 6.26 4.40 1.21
C GLN A 199 6.40 5.92 1.26
N MET A 200 7.61 6.42 1.50
CA MET A 200 7.88 7.86 1.50
C MET A 200 7.53 8.52 0.15
N LEU A 201 7.82 7.86 -0.97
CA LEU A 201 7.43 8.34 -2.30
C LEU A 201 5.91 8.31 -2.52
N ARG A 202 5.25 7.20 -2.17
CA ARG A 202 3.78 7.09 -2.24
C ARG A 202 3.11 8.21 -1.44
N ASP A 203 3.54 8.43 -0.20
CA ASP A 203 2.91 9.38 0.71
C ASP A 203 3.06 10.82 0.23
N SER A 204 4.23 11.18 -0.29
CA SER A 204 4.46 12.50 -0.89
C SER A 204 3.63 12.71 -2.16
N LEU A 205 3.55 11.70 -3.04
CA LEU A 205 2.67 11.75 -4.21
C LEU A 205 1.20 11.89 -3.81
N HIS A 206 0.76 11.20 -2.76
CA HIS A 206 -0.61 11.29 -2.26
C HIS A 206 -0.92 12.68 -1.72
N LYS A 207 -0.02 13.24 -0.92
CA LYS A 207 -0.13 14.62 -0.41
C LYS A 207 -0.23 15.63 -1.56
N LYS A 208 0.57 15.48 -2.62
CA LYS A 208 0.49 16.32 -3.82
C LYS A 208 -0.82 16.12 -4.58
N GLY A 209 -1.31 14.88 -4.67
CA GLY A 209 -2.63 14.59 -5.24
C GLY A 209 -3.76 15.33 -4.51
N GLN A 210 -3.72 15.37 -3.18
CA GLN A 210 -4.67 16.14 -2.36
C GLN A 210 -4.52 17.66 -2.56
N GLU A 211 -3.28 18.16 -2.60
CA GLU A 211 -2.99 19.58 -2.87
C GLU A 211 -3.53 20.05 -4.23
N PHE A 212 -3.57 19.15 -5.22
CA PHE A 212 -3.95 19.45 -6.60
C PHE A 212 -5.36 18.96 -6.97
N CYS A 213 -6.17 18.56 -5.99
CA CYS A 213 -7.50 17.99 -6.23
C CYS A 213 -8.45 18.93 -6.98
N ASP A 214 -8.28 20.24 -6.85
CA ASP A 214 -9.09 21.29 -7.48
C ASP A 214 -8.50 21.83 -8.80
N VAL A 215 -7.29 21.42 -9.17
CA VAL A 215 -6.59 21.94 -10.35
C VAL A 215 -7.03 21.19 -11.60
N ILE A 216 -8.03 21.71 -12.32
CA ILE A 216 -8.48 21.14 -13.58
C ILE A 216 -7.44 21.42 -14.67
N LYS A 217 -6.98 20.36 -15.35
CA LYS A 217 -6.02 20.41 -16.45
C LYS A 217 -6.54 19.67 -17.67
N ILE A 218 -5.88 19.87 -18.81
CA ILE A 218 -6.15 19.06 -20.00
C ILE A 218 -5.46 17.69 -19.89
N GLY A 219 -6.20 16.63 -20.17
CA GLY A 219 -5.63 15.29 -20.32
C GLY A 219 -4.84 15.17 -21.62
N ARG A 220 -3.90 14.21 -21.66
CA ARG A 220 -3.19 13.87 -22.90
C ARG A 220 -3.15 12.38 -23.12
N THR A 221 -3.60 11.94 -24.29
CA THR A 221 -3.42 10.56 -24.76
C THR A 221 -2.68 10.60 -26.09
N HIS A 222 -1.72 9.69 -26.31
CA HIS A 222 -0.88 9.73 -27.51
C HIS A 222 -0.13 11.08 -27.68
N THR A 223 0.16 11.75 -26.57
CA THR A 223 0.71 13.12 -26.50
C THR A 223 -0.12 14.20 -27.23
N GLN A 224 -1.38 13.93 -27.53
CA GLN A 224 -2.35 14.90 -28.06
C GLN A 224 -3.27 15.37 -26.95
N ASP A 225 -3.84 16.57 -27.09
CA ASP A 225 -4.88 17.07 -26.20
C ASP A 225 -6.06 16.10 -26.16
N ALA A 226 -6.63 15.90 -24.97
CA ALA A 226 -7.77 15.01 -24.72
C ALA A 226 -8.82 15.71 -23.85
N VAL A 227 -9.68 14.96 -23.17
CA VAL A 227 -10.65 15.55 -22.24
C VAL A 227 -9.98 15.98 -20.93
N PRO A 228 -10.57 16.92 -20.18
CA PRO A 228 -10.01 17.37 -18.90
C PRO A 228 -10.09 16.33 -17.78
N LEU A 229 -9.22 16.52 -16.80
CA LEU A 229 -9.17 15.81 -15.51
C LEU A 229 -8.54 16.75 -14.48
N THR A 230 -8.61 16.44 -13.18
CA THR A 230 -7.83 17.18 -12.20
C THR A 230 -6.39 16.67 -12.13
N LEU A 231 -5.46 17.56 -11.81
CA LEU A 231 -4.06 17.19 -11.55
C LEU A 231 -3.97 16.26 -10.33
N GLY A 232 -4.89 16.39 -9.36
CA GLY A 232 -5.07 15.42 -8.29
C GLY A 232 -5.44 14.01 -8.78
N GLN A 233 -6.35 13.89 -9.75
CA GLN A 233 -6.67 12.61 -10.39
C GLN A 233 -5.45 12.02 -11.11
N GLU A 234 -4.66 12.84 -11.82
CA GLU A 234 -3.43 12.38 -12.46
C GLU A 234 -2.42 11.81 -11.43
N PHE A 235 -2.21 12.52 -10.31
CA PHE A 235 -1.34 12.06 -9.22
C PHE A 235 -1.89 10.83 -8.49
N SER A 236 -3.21 10.67 -8.39
CA SER A 236 -3.82 9.46 -7.81
C SER A 236 -3.43 8.19 -8.58
N GLY A 237 -3.25 8.28 -9.89
CA GLY A 237 -2.72 7.18 -10.71
C GLY A 237 -1.30 6.78 -10.31
N TYR A 238 -0.43 7.76 -9.98
CA TYR A 238 0.93 7.49 -9.50
C TYR A 238 0.93 6.83 -8.13
N VAL A 239 0.07 7.31 -7.22
CA VAL A 239 -0.11 6.72 -5.87
C VAL A 239 -0.51 5.25 -6.00
N GLN A 240 -1.53 4.96 -6.81
CA GLN A 240 -2.02 3.59 -6.99
C GLN A 240 -0.94 2.66 -7.57
N GLN A 241 -0.10 3.15 -8.49
CA GLN A 241 1.04 2.39 -9.01
C GLN A 241 2.06 2.05 -7.91
N MET A 242 2.30 2.95 -6.97
CA MET A 242 3.21 2.73 -5.84
C MET A 242 2.63 1.80 -4.78
N GLU A 243 1.33 1.93 -4.46
CA GLU A 243 0.62 1.00 -3.56
C GLU A 243 0.69 -0.43 -4.08
N PHE A 244 0.28 -0.67 -5.33
CA PHE A 244 0.39 -2.00 -5.92
C PHE A 244 1.85 -2.45 -6.08
N GLY A 245 2.81 -1.53 -6.19
CA GLY A 245 4.24 -1.85 -6.17
C GLY A 245 4.66 -2.43 -4.82
N ILE A 246 4.29 -1.76 -3.73
CA ILE A 246 4.54 -2.18 -2.35
C ILE A 246 3.85 -3.52 -2.05
N ASP A 247 2.59 -3.68 -2.45
CA ASP A 247 1.84 -4.92 -2.25
C ASP A 247 2.49 -6.12 -2.96
N ARG A 248 2.97 -5.92 -4.20
CA ARG A 248 3.71 -6.96 -4.93
C ARG A 248 4.97 -7.38 -4.19
N ILE A 249 5.73 -6.43 -3.64
CA ILE A 249 6.92 -6.74 -2.85
C ILE A 249 6.54 -7.52 -1.58
N ASN A 250 5.54 -7.05 -0.84
CA ASN A 250 5.05 -7.72 0.37
C ASN A 250 4.57 -9.15 0.09
N ALA A 251 3.90 -9.36 -1.06
CA ALA A 251 3.42 -10.67 -1.46
C ALA A 251 4.55 -11.69 -1.66
N THR A 252 5.78 -11.28 -1.97
CA THR A 252 6.95 -12.16 -2.11
C THR A 252 7.57 -12.60 -0.77
N LEU A 253 7.36 -11.81 0.30
CA LEU A 253 8.04 -12.01 1.59
C LEU A 253 7.80 -13.39 2.21
N PRO A 254 6.58 -13.99 2.20
CA PRO A 254 6.37 -15.30 2.80
C PRO A 254 7.26 -16.40 2.22
N ARG A 255 7.55 -16.36 0.90
CA ARG A 255 8.43 -17.33 0.23
C ARG A 255 9.90 -17.00 0.45
N LEU A 256 10.25 -15.72 0.46
CA LEU A 256 11.60 -15.26 0.80
C LEU A 256 12.01 -15.63 2.24
N HIS A 257 11.07 -15.65 3.19
CA HIS A 257 11.33 -16.03 4.58
C HIS A 257 11.58 -17.54 4.78
N MET A 258 11.46 -18.37 3.75
CA MET A 258 11.75 -19.80 3.82
C MET A 258 13.24 -20.06 3.59
N LEU A 259 13.91 -20.71 4.55
CA LEU A 259 15.36 -20.87 4.57
C LEU A 259 15.82 -22.27 4.18
N ALA A 260 16.90 -22.34 3.40
CA ALA A 260 17.51 -23.59 2.94
C ALA A 260 18.30 -24.34 4.03
N LEU A 261 18.70 -23.66 5.11
CA LEU A 261 19.53 -24.22 6.18
C LEU A 261 18.99 -25.54 6.73
N GLY A 262 19.88 -26.53 6.90
CA GLY A 262 19.54 -27.89 7.28
C GLY A 262 19.38 -28.84 6.08
N GLY A 263 19.35 -28.34 4.84
CA GLY A 263 19.42 -29.18 3.63
C GLY A 263 20.81 -29.80 3.39
N THR A 264 21.84 -29.25 4.01
CA THR A 264 23.25 -29.62 3.89
C THR A 264 23.75 -29.69 2.44
N ALA A 265 24.30 -30.81 1.99
CA ALA A 265 25.00 -30.88 0.71
C ALA A 265 24.04 -30.82 -0.49
N VAL A 266 22.94 -31.58 -0.42
CA VAL A 266 22.05 -31.85 -1.58
C VAL A 266 20.56 -31.84 -1.21
N GLY A 267 20.20 -31.45 0.01
CA GLY A 267 18.82 -31.33 0.49
C GLY A 267 18.38 -32.43 1.46
N THR A 268 19.18 -33.48 1.64
CA THR A 268 18.83 -34.63 2.48
C THR A 268 19.01 -34.41 3.97
N GLY A 269 19.75 -33.37 4.37
CA GLY A 269 20.14 -33.16 5.77
C GLY A 269 21.19 -34.14 6.29
N LEU A 270 21.93 -34.82 5.39
CA LEU A 270 23.07 -35.66 5.80
C LEU A 270 24.06 -34.84 6.64
N ASN A 271 24.53 -35.41 7.75
CA ASN A 271 25.44 -34.80 8.73
C ASN A 271 24.86 -33.58 9.49
N THR A 272 23.55 -33.39 9.51
CA THR A 272 22.88 -32.47 10.46
C THR A 272 22.08 -33.21 11.53
N ARG A 273 21.37 -32.47 12.39
CA ARG A 273 20.51 -33.04 13.45
C ARG A 273 19.04 -32.79 13.16
N LYS A 274 18.17 -33.73 13.51
CA LYS A 274 16.71 -33.53 13.45
C LYS A 274 16.32 -32.34 14.35
N GLY A 275 15.55 -31.39 13.81
CA GLY A 275 15.18 -30.16 14.50
C GLY A 275 16.17 -29.01 14.39
N PHE A 276 17.36 -29.22 13.81
CA PHE A 276 18.37 -28.17 13.62
C PHE A 276 17.85 -27.04 12.72
N ALA A 277 17.20 -27.39 11.60
CA ALA A 277 16.69 -26.43 10.62
C ALA A 277 15.63 -25.50 11.23
N GLU A 278 14.65 -26.08 11.91
CA GLU A 278 13.52 -25.36 12.53
C GLU A 278 14.01 -24.45 13.66
N LYS A 279 14.91 -24.95 14.52
CA LYS A 279 15.50 -24.16 15.61
C LYS A 279 16.37 -23.02 15.09
N CYS A 280 17.18 -23.25 14.05
CA CYS A 280 17.99 -22.19 13.47
C CYS A 280 17.11 -21.13 12.80
N ALA A 281 16.06 -21.51 12.07
CA ALA A 281 15.13 -20.55 11.49
C ALA A 281 14.45 -19.69 12.57
N ALA A 282 14.04 -20.30 13.69
CA ALA A 282 13.46 -19.58 14.84
C ALA A 282 14.46 -18.62 15.50
N GLU A 283 15.73 -19.03 15.68
CA GLU A 283 16.75 -18.14 16.26
C GLU A 283 17.12 -17.01 15.28
N ILE A 284 17.19 -17.29 13.97
CA ILE A 284 17.39 -16.26 12.93
C ILE A 284 16.22 -15.27 12.98
N ALA A 285 14.98 -15.75 13.05
CA ALA A 285 13.80 -14.91 13.15
C ALA A 285 13.85 -13.96 14.36
N LYS A 286 14.30 -14.47 15.52
CA LYS A 286 14.51 -13.68 16.73
C LYS A 286 15.62 -12.65 16.58
N LEU A 287 16.74 -13.01 15.95
CA LEU A 287 17.88 -12.11 15.74
C LEU A 287 17.55 -10.97 14.77
N THR A 288 16.70 -11.21 13.78
CA THR A 288 16.37 -10.22 12.74
C THR A 288 15.04 -9.50 12.98
N GLY A 289 14.17 -10.04 13.83
CA GLY A 289 12.79 -9.56 13.99
C GLY A 289 11.88 -9.86 12.79
N LEU A 290 12.24 -10.83 11.94
CA LEU A 290 11.50 -11.19 10.73
C LEU A 290 11.03 -12.65 10.81
N PRO A 291 9.87 -13.03 10.25
CA PRO A 291 9.25 -14.34 10.48
C PRO A 291 9.86 -15.45 9.61
N PHE A 292 11.16 -15.70 9.76
CA PHE A 292 11.87 -16.77 9.04
C PHE A 292 11.42 -18.16 9.48
N THR A 293 11.33 -19.07 8.50
CA THR A 293 10.93 -20.47 8.70
C THR A 293 11.84 -21.41 7.91
N SER A 294 11.82 -22.70 8.26
CA SER A 294 12.53 -23.75 7.52
C SER A 294 11.78 -24.04 6.20
N ALA A 295 12.48 -24.04 5.07
CA ALA A 295 11.84 -24.32 3.77
C ALA A 295 11.23 -25.73 3.75
N PRO A 296 9.99 -25.93 3.26
CA PRO A 296 9.33 -27.23 3.29
C PRO A 296 10.00 -28.25 2.37
N ASN A 297 10.64 -27.79 1.29
CA ASN A 297 11.42 -28.63 0.39
C ASN A 297 12.86 -28.11 0.27
N LYS A 298 13.82 -28.87 0.79
CA LYS A 298 15.23 -28.50 0.77
C LYS A 298 15.92 -28.76 -0.57
N PHE A 299 15.34 -29.56 -1.45
CA PHE A 299 15.90 -29.78 -2.78
C PHE A 299 15.65 -28.55 -3.67
N GLU A 300 14.42 -28.02 -3.66
CA GLU A 300 14.08 -26.79 -4.37
C GLU A 300 14.92 -25.60 -3.88
N ALA A 301 15.00 -25.40 -2.57
CA ALA A 301 15.75 -24.29 -1.96
C ALA A 301 17.28 -24.30 -2.24
N LEU A 302 17.81 -25.41 -2.76
CA LEU A 302 19.22 -25.54 -3.16
C LEU A 302 19.40 -25.50 -4.68
N ALA A 303 18.54 -26.22 -5.40
CA ALA A 303 18.59 -26.41 -6.85
C ALA A 303 18.08 -25.20 -7.64
N ALA A 304 17.21 -24.39 -7.04
CA ALA A 304 16.58 -23.21 -7.64
C ALA A 304 16.68 -21.99 -6.71
N HIS A 305 16.24 -20.83 -7.21
CA HIS A 305 16.16 -19.57 -6.47
C HIS A 305 14.94 -18.77 -6.92
N ASP A 306 13.80 -19.45 -7.06
CA ASP A 306 12.60 -18.88 -7.64
C ASP A 306 12.06 -17.72 -6.81
N ALA A 307 12.18 -17.79 -5.48
CA ALA A 307 11.86 -16.67 -4.58
C ALA A 307 12.65 -15.39 -4.91
N LEU A 308 13.93 -15.50 -5.30
CA LEU A 308 14.73 -14.32 -5.69
C LEU A 308 14.39 -13.83 -7.10
N VAL A 309 14.06 -14.73 -8.02
CA VAL A 309 13.56 -14.36 -9.36
C VAL A 309 12.24 -13.60 -9.23
N GLU A 310 11.35 -14.07 -8.34
CA GLU A 310 10.07 -13.43 -8.03
C GLU A 310 10.24 -12.04 -7.42
N VAL A 311 11.08 -11.91 -6.38
CA VAL A 311 11.45 -10.60 -5.80
C VAL A 311 11.97 -9.66 -6.89
N SER A 312 12.90 -10.15 -7.72
CA SER A 312 13.44 -9.38 -8.84
C SER A 312 12.37 -8.95 -9.85
N GLY A 313 11.39 -9.82 -10.14
CA GLY A 313 10.25 -9.51 -10.99
C GLY A 313 9.36 -8.40 -10.41
N ALA A 314 9.09 -8.44 -9.10
CA ALA A 314 8.36 -7.37 -8.42
C ALA A 314 9.13 -6.03 -8.46
N LEU A 315 10.44 -6.05 -8.23
CA LEU A 315 11.32 -4.86 -8.37
C LEU A 315 11.29 -4.30 -9.79
N ASN A 316 11.27 -5.17 -10.81
CA ASN A 316 11.17 -4.75 -12.20
C ASN A 316 9.85 -4.04 -12.51
N VAL A 317 8.72 -4.52 -11.98
CA VAL A 317 7.43 -3.83 -12.10
C VAL A 317 7.46 -2.46 -11.44
N VAL A 318 8.03 -2.35 -10.23
CA VAL A 318 8.21 -1.06 -9.54
C VAL A 318 9.06 -0.09 -10.37
N ALA A 319 10.15 -0.58 -10.98
CA ALA A 319 10.99 0.23 -11.87
C ALA A 319 10.22 0.74 -13.10
N CYS A 320 9.37 -0.07 -13.72
CA CYS A 320 8.49 0.37 -14.81
C CYS A 320 7.55 1.52 -14.37
N SER A 321 6.93 1.38 -13.20
CA SER A 321 6.03 2.40 -12.64
C SER A 321 6.77 3.70 -12.35
N ILE A 322 7.91 3.63 -11.66
CA ILE A 322 8.76 4.81 -11.36
C ILE A 322 9.23 5.50 -12.64
N MET A 323 9.63 4.75 -13.66
CA MET A 323 10.03 5.28 -14.96
C MET A 323 8.90 6.12 -15.57
N LYS A 324 7.65 5.62 -15.54
CA LYS A 324 6.48 6.35 -16.05
C LYS A 324 6.25 7.64 -15.25
N ILE A 325 6.21 7.55 -13.92
CA ILE A 325 5.95 8.68 -13.02
C ILE A 325 6.98 9.80 -13.25
N ALA A 326 8.27 9.48 -13.21
CA ALA A 326 9.34 10.46 -13.41
C ALA A 326 9.34 11.06 -14.83
N ASN A 327 8.97 10.27 -15.85
CA ASN A 327 8.83 10.76 -17.21
C ASN A 327 7.67 11.75 -17.35
N ASP A 328 6.51 11.46 -16.77
CA ASP A 328 5.39 12.40 -16.78
C ASP A 328 5.79 13.71 -16.10
N ILE A 329 6.36 13.65 -14.88
CA ILE A 329 6.74 14.84 -14.11
C ILE A 329 7.70 15.74 -14.92
N ARG A 330 8.74 15.17 -15.56
CA ARG A 330 9.65 15.99 -16.39
C ARG A 330 9.00 16.54 -17.66
N PHE A 331 8.03 15.83 -18.26
CA PHE A 331 7.30 16.34 -19.43
C PHE A 331 6.40 17.51 -19.03
N LEU A 332 5.64 17.36 -17.94
CA LEU A 332 4.77 18.40 -17.39
C LEU A 332 5.57 19.64 -16.96
N ALA A 333 6.81 19.45 -16.50
CA ALA A 333 7.73 20.53 -16.15
C ALA A 333 8.57 21.09 -17.32
N SER A 334 8.40 20.59 -18.55
CA SER A 334 9.19 21.07 -19.69
C SER A 334 8.91 22.55 -19.98
N GLY A 335 9.95 23.38 -20.13
CA GLY A 335 9.79 24.82 -20.24
C GLY A 335 11.09 25.61 -20.05
N PRO A 336 11.05 26.86 -19.55
CA PRO A 336 9.87 27.53 -18.98
C PRO A 336 8.95 28.21 -20.02
N ARG A 337 9.38 28.33 -21.29
CA ARG A 337 8.61 29.05 -22.33
C ARG A 337 8.21 28.21 -23.55
N CYS A 338 8.94 27.12 -23.81
CA CYS A 338 8.82 26.35 -25.06
C CYS A 338 8.39 24.89 -24.84
N GLY A 339 7.74 24.60 -23.70
CA GLY A 339 7.24 23.27 -23.36
C GLY A 339 5.81 23.32 -22.81
N LEU A 340 5.42 22.28 -22.07
CA LEU A 340 4.10 22.23 -21.43
C LEU A 340 4.01 23.26 -20.30
N GLY A 341 4.97 23.23 -19.36
CA GLY A 341 5.08 24.17 -18.25
C GLY A 341 3.91 24.11 -17.28
N GLU A 342 3.25 22.95 -17.14
CA GLU A 342 2.15 22.75 -16.18
C GLU A 342 2.67 22.62 -14.74
N LEU A 343 3.90 22.11 -14.56
CA LEU A 343 4.55 22.00 -13.27
C LEU A 343 5.83 22.84 -13.20
N SER A 344 6.17 23.29 -12.00
CA SER A 344 7.47 23.82 -11.63
C SER A 344 8.13 22.87 -10.63
N LEU A 345 9.38 22.51 -10.86
CA LEU A 345 10.17 21.62 -9.99
C LEU A 345 11.18 22.43 -9.16
N PRO A 346 11.60 21.93 -7.98
CA PRO A 346 12.64 22.57 -7.18
C PRO A 346 13.96 22.76 -7.93
N GLU A 347 14.59 23.93 -7.73
CA GLU A 347 15.89 24.26 -8.30
C GLU A 347 17.03 23.84 -7.36
N ASN A 348 17.51 22.59 -7.49
CA ASN A 348 18.54 22.06 -6.58
C ASN A 348 19.97 22.46 -6.98
N GLU A 349 20.23 22.63 -8.28
CA GLU A 349 21.55 23.00 -8.80
C GLU A 349 21.46 23.81 -10.10
N PRO A 350 22.52 24.56 -10.47
CA PRO A 350 22.60 25.22 -11.77
C PRO A 350 22.53 24.19 -12.91
N GLY A 351 21.51 24.28 -13.77
CA GLY A 351 21.24 23.28 -14.82
C GLY A 351 22.11 23.40 -16.08
N SER A 352 22.98 24.41 -16.19
CA SER A 352 23.88 24.53 -17.33
C SER A 352 25.13 25.34 -17.00
N SER A 353 26.27 24.87 -17.50
CA SER A 353 27.54 25.59 -17.43
C SER A 353 27.60 26.82 -18.35
N ILE A 354 26.70 26.94 -19.34
CA ILE A 354 26.73 28.00 -20.36
C ILE A 354 25.43 28.81 -20.47
N MET A 355 24.30 28.29 -19.97
CA MET A 355 23.00 28.99 -19.99
C MET A 355 22.60 29.42 -18.57
N PRO A 356 22.94 30.65 -18.13
CA PRO A 356 22.53 31.16 -16.83
C PRO A 356 21.01 31.11 -16.64
N GLY A 357 20.56 30.64 -15.48
CA GLY A 357 19.14 30.54 -15.13
C GLY A 357 18.40 29.32 -15.69
N LYS A 358 19.07 28.42 -16.42
CA LYS A 358 18.47 27.13 -16.82
C LYS A 358 18.49 26.15 -15.65
N VAL A 359 17.36 25.52 -15.37
CA VAL A 359 17.20 24.44 -14.39
C VAL A 359 16.70 23.18 -15.10
N ASN A 360 17.30 22.02 -14.80
CA ASN A 360 16.95 20.74 -15.41
C ASN A 360 16.22 19.84 -14.40
N PRO A 361 15.39 18.89 -14.87
CA PRO A 361 14.73 17.91 -14.01
C PRO A 361 15.67 16.77 -13.60
N THR A 362 16.82 17.07 -12.99
CA THR A 362 17.91 16.12 -12.70
C THR A 362 17.50 14.95 -11.81
N GLN A 363 16.60 15.17 -10.86
CA GLN A 363 16.06 14.10 -10.02
C GLN A 363 15.22 13.10 -10.83
N CYS A 364 14.48 13.57 -11.85
CA CYS A 364 13.79 12.70 -12.80
C CYS A 364 14.80 11.91 -13.66
N GLU A 365 15.90 12.54 -14.07
CA GLU A 365 16.97 11.90 -14.84
C GLU A 365 17.65 10.79 -14.03
N ALA A 366 18.00 11.06 -12.77
CA ALA A 366 18.65 10.09 -11.88
C ALA A 366 17.78 8.86 -11.65
N ILE A 367 16.51 9.05 -11.26
CA ILE A 367 15.62 7.92 -10.94
C ILE A 367 15.24 7.10 -12.18
N THR A 368 15.19 7.71 -13.37
CA THR A 368 14.95 6.97 -14.62
C THR A 368 16.17 6.14 -15.04
N MET A 369 17.40 6.62 -14.83
CA MET A 369 18.61 5.79 -14.99
C MET A 369 18.62 4.61 -14.01
N VAL A 370 18.22 4.84 -12.76
CA VAL A 370 18.08 3.77 -11.76
C VAL A 370 17.06 2.72 -12.20
N ALA A 371 15.88 3.14 -12.67
CA ALA A 371 14.86 2.22 -13.16
C ALA A 371 15.38 1.36 -14.33
N ALA A 372 16.12 1.95 -15.29
CA ALA A 372 16.75 1.20 -16.37
C ALA A 372 17.79 0.18 -15.86
N GLN A 373 18.60 0.56 -14.87
CA GLN A 373 19.59 -0.35 -14.28
C GLN A 373 18.91 -1.52 -13.56
N VAL A 374 17.80 -1.29 -12.85
CA VAL A 374 17.02 -2.35 -12.18
C VAL A 374 16.46 -3.35 -13.20
N MET A 375 15.94 -2.87 -14.33
CA MET A 375 15.47 -3.74 -15.42
C MET A 375 16.62 -4.60 -15.99
N GLY A 376 17.81 -4.02 -16.17
CA GLY A 376 19.00 -4.77 -16.59
C GLY A 376 19.44 -5.83 -15.57
N ASN A 377 19.43 -5.47 -14.28
CA ASN A 377 19.71 -6.42 -13.19
C ASN A 377 18.69 -7.56 -13.18
N HIS A 378 17.41 -7.29 -13.46
CA HIS A 378 16.37 -8.31 -13.53
C HIS A 378 16.67 -9.36 -14.59
N VAL A 379 17.10 -8.94 -15.79
CA VAL A 379 17.51 -9.87 -16.85
C VAL A 379 18.64 -10.79 -16.38
N ALA A 380 19.65 -10.24 -15.69
CA ALA A 380 20.74 -11.05 -15.14
C ALA A 380 20.24 -12.07 -14.10
N VAL A 381 19.33 -11.67 -13.22
CA VAL A 381 18.73 -12.57 -12.22
C VAL A 381 17.91 -13.67 -12.89
N THR A 382 17.12 -13.35 -13.91
CA THR A 382 16.34 -14.34 -14.68
C THR A 382 17.25 -15.37 -15.34
N ILE A 383 18.35 -14.94 -15.97
CA ILE A 383 19.36 -15.85 -16.53
C ILE A 383 19.99 -16.71 -15.42
N GLY A 384 20.35 -16.11 -14.28
CA GLY A 384 20.90 -16.86 -13.16
C GLY A 384 19.94 -17.92 -12.61
N GLY A 385 18.66 -17.56 -12.46
CA GLY A 385 17.60 -18.46 -11.98
C GLY A 385 17.38 -19.64 -12.92
N SER A 386 17.42 -19.42 -14.23
CA SER A 386 17.20 -20.49 -15.23
C SER A 386 18.37 -21.49 -15.35
N ASN A 387 19.51 -21.25 -14.71
CA ASN A 387 20.74 -22.05 -14.86
C ASN A 387 21.00 -23.00 -13.66
N GLY A 388 19.94 -23.48 -13.01
CA GLY A 388 20.03 -24.58 -12.03
C GLY A 388 20.38 -25.91 -12.71
N HIS A 389 21.31 -26.68 -12.14
CA HIS A 389 21.69 -28.01 -12.64
C HIS A 389 21.62 -29.03 -11.52
N PHE A 390 20.75 -30.04 -11.67
CA PHE A 390 20.53 -31.09 -10.66
C PHE A 390 20.27 -30.49 -9.27
N GLU A 391 21.01 -30.89 -8.24
CA GLU A 391 20.76 -30.49 -6.84
C GLU A 391 21.26 -29.08 -6.47
N LEU A 392 21.88 -28.31 -7.39
CA LEU A 392 22.46 -27.01 -7.03
C LEU A 392 22.47 -25.98 -8.17
N ASN A 393 21.87 -24.81 -7.94
CA ASN A 393 22.12 -23.62 -8.76
C ASN A 393 23.43 -22.95 -8.34
N VAL A 394 24.34 -22.73 -9.31
CA VAL A 394 25.68 -22.16 -9.10
C VAL A 394 25.82 -20.74 -9.66
N PHE A 395 24.75 -19.96 -9.68
CA PHE A 395 24.75 -18.54 -10.03
C PHE A 395 24.46 -17.65 -8.80
N LYS A 396 24.55 -18.22 -7.60
CA LYS A 396 24.05 -17.63 -6.35
C LYS A 396 24.63 -16.24 -6.04
N PRO A 397 25.96 -16.01 -6.08
CA PRO A 397 26.56 -14.70 -5.85
C PRO A 397 26.07 -13.60 -6.78
N MET A 398 25.97 -13.89 -8.08
CA MET A 398 25.57 -12.92 -9.09
C MET A 398 24.09 -12.53 -8.90
N MET A 399 23.22 -13.51 -8.65
CA MET A 399 21.80 -13.25 -8.43
C MET A 399 21.58 -12.34 -7.23
N VAL A 400 22.14 -12.67 -6.06
CA VAL A 400 21.94 -11.87 -4.85
C VAL A 400 22.54 -10.47 -4.97
N ALA A 401 23.70 -10.32 -5.63
CA ALA A 401 24.31 -9.02 -5.85
C ALA A 401 23.42 -8.10 -6.69
N ASN A 402 22.78 -8.63 -7.74
CA ASN A 402 21.86 -7.86 -8.58
C ASN A 402 20.57 -7.50 -7.84
N VAL A 403 19.99 -8.43 -7.08
CA VAL A 403 18.78 -8.15 -6.27
C VAL A 403 19.05 -7.10 -5.21
N LEU A 404 20.13 -7.23 -4.43
CA LEU A 404 20.52 -6.26 -3.41
C LEU A 404 20.85 -4.89 -4.00
N ARG A 405 21.52 -4.85 -5.16
CA ARG A 405 21.78 -3.59 -5.89
C ARG A 405 20.48 -2.92 -6.29
N SER A 406 19.52 -3.66 -6.84
CA SER A 406 18.21 -3.10 -7.23
C SER A 406 17.42 -2.58 -6.03
N ILE A 407 17.40 -3.31 -4.91
CA ILE A 407 16.78 -2.87 -3.66
C ILE A 407 17.38 -1.55 -3.18
N ARG A 408 18.71 -1.47 -3.11
CA ARG A 408 19.42 -0.28 -2.65
C ARG A 408 19.14 0.92 -3.55
N LEU A 409 19.27 0.74 -4.86
CA LEU A 409 19.06 1.82 -5.83
C LEU A 409 17.61 2.35 -5.80
N LEU A 410 16.61 1.47 -5.76
CA LEU A 410 15.21 1.89 -5.68
C LEU A 410 14.91 2.60 -4.36
N GLY A 411 15.31 2.03 -3.23
CA GLY A 411 15.05 2.63 -1.91
C GLY A 411 15.69 4.02 -1.77
N ASP A 412 16.95 4.18 -2.17
CA ASP A 412 17.65 5.47 -2.10
C ASP A 412 17.10 6.48 -3.11
N ALA A 413 16.88 6.06 -4.36
CA ALA A 413 16.40 6.97 -5.40
C ALA A 413 14.97 7.44 -5.13
N SER A 414 14.09 6.57 -4.58
CA SER A 414 12.76 6.98 -4.16
C SER A 414 12.83 8.05 -3.06
N LYS A 415 13.67 7.87 -2.03
CA LYS A 415 13.86 8.89 -0.97
C LYS A 415 14.36 10.22 -1.56
N ALA A 416 15.41 10.17 -2.37
CA ALA A 416 16.00 11.37 -2.98
C ALA A 416 15.01 12.09 -3.92
N PHE A 417 14.27 11.33 -4.73
CA PHE A 417 13.26 11.88 -5.63
C PHE A 417 12.10 12.51 -4.85
N THR A 418 11.69 11.92 -3.73
CA THR A 418 10.70 12.52 -2.84
C THR A 418 11.16 13.88 -2.31
N THR A 419 12.30 13.91 -1.61
CA THR A 419 12.73 15.11 -0.89
C THR A 419 13.16 16.25 -1.82
N ASN A 420 13.82 15.90 -2.93
CA ASN A 420 14.47 16.87 -3.80
C ASN A 420 13.63 17.20 -5.04
N CYS A 421 12.47 16.56 -5.24
CA CYS A 421 11.60 16.82 -6.37
C CYS A 421 10.13 16.88 -5.95
N VAL A 422 9.54 15.73 -5.57
CA VAL A 422 8.08 15.59 -5.39
C VAL A 422 7.52 16.56 -4.36
N ASP A 423 8.17 16.67 -3.19
CA ASP A 423 7.70 17.53 -2.09
C ASP A 423 7.58 19.00 -2.50
N GLY A 424 8.44 19.47 -3.41
CA GLY A 424 8.49 20.85 -3.87
C GLY A 424 7.84 21.11 -5.23
N ILE A 425 7.09 20.15 -5.79
CA ILE A 425 6.32 20.38 -7.03
C ILE A 425 5.27 21.47 -6.79
N VAL A 426 5.19 22.42 -7.73
CA VAL A 426 4.16 23.48 -7.76
C VAL A 426 3.41 23.43 -9.09
N ALA A 427 2.08 23.52 -9.04
CA ALA A 427 1.24 23.62 -10.24
C ALA A 427 1.22 25.06 -10.77
N ASN A 428 1.54 25.25 -12.06
CA ASN A 428 1.49 26.55 -12.72
C ASN A 428 0.05 26.84 -13.19
N ARG A 429 -0.81 27.25 -12.25
CA ARG A 429 -2.27 27.40 -12.46
C ARG A 429 -2.62 28.24 -13.70
N ASP A 430 -2.01 29.41 -13.89
CA ASP A 430 -2.27 30.26 -15.07
C ASP A 430 -1.97 29.55 -16.41
N ARG A 431 -0.89 28.74 -16.44
CA ARG A 431 -0.51 27.98 -17.64
C ARG A 431 -1.47 26.82 -17.88
N ILE A 432 -1.85 26.12 -16.81
CA ILE A 432 -2.82 25.01 -16.86
C ILE A 432 -4.17 25.51 -17.37
N GLU A 433 -4.69 26.60 -16.80
CA GLU A 433 -5.96 27.22 -17.19
C GLU A 433 -5.94 27.68 -18.65
N LYS A 434 -4.85 28.31 -19.07
CA LYS A 434 -4.65 28.68 -20.48
C LYS A 434 -4.73 27.47 -21.41
N LEU A 435 -4.02 26.38 -21.10
CA LEU A 435 -4.01 25.17 -21.93
C LEU A 435 -5.39 24.48 -21.96
N LEU A 436 -6.12 24.51 -20.84
CA LEU A 436 -7.47 23.98 -20.75
C LEU A 436 -8.42 24.71 -21.71
N HIS A 437 -8.37 26.05 -21.75
CA HIS A 437 -9.24 26.87 -22.60
C HIS A 437 -8.80 26.92 -24.07
N GLU A 438 -7.52 26.69 -24.37
CA GLU A 438 -7.02 26.56 -25.74
C GLU A 438 -7.38 25.19 -26.38
N SER A 439 -7.75 24.19 -25.58
CA SER A 439 -8.05 22.85 -26.10
C SER A 439 -9.35 22.79 -26.90
N LEU A 440 -9.27 22.15 -28.06
CA LEU A 440 -10.43 21.87 -28.91
C LEU A 440 -11.19 20.60 -28.50
N MET A 441 -10.70 19.84 -27.51
CA MET A 441 -11.32 18.57 -27.12
C MET A 441 -12.45 18.71 -26.09
N LEU A 442 -12.68 19.91 -25.55
CA LEU A 442 -13.89 20.24 -24.79
C LEU A 442 -15.17 20.01 -25.62
N VAL A 443 -15.05 20.02 -26.94
CA VAL A 443 -16.11 19.69 -27.89
C VAL A 443 -16.74 18.32 -27.64
N THR A 444 -16.02 17.38 -27.02
CA THR A 444 -16.52 16.04 -26.70
C THR A 444 -17.72 16.08 -25.75
N ALA A 445 -17.78 17.09 -24.87
CA ALA A 445 -18.94 17.32 -24.00
C ALA A 445 -20.24 17.61 -24.78
N LEU A 446 -20.12 18.06 -26.04
CA LEU A 446 -21.26 18.37 -26.90
C LEU A 446 -21.82 17.12 -27.60
N ASN A 447 -21.09 16.00 -27.66
CA ASN A 447 -21.49 14.80 -28.39
C ASN A 447 -22.90 14.29 -28.02
N PRO A 448 -23.30 14.21 -26.74
CA PRO A 448 -24.66 13.77 -26.36
C PRO A 448 -25.77 14.72 -26.83
N HIS A 449 -25.46 16.00 -27.07
CA HIS A 449 -26.44 17.04 -27.39
C HIS A 449 -26.58 17.28 -28.90
N ILE A 450 -25.47 17.25 -29.64
CA ILE A 450 -25.46 17.57 -31.08
C ILE A 450 -25.01 16.41 -31.97
N GLY A 451 -24.59 15.29 -31.39
CA GLY A 451 -24.03 14.14 -32.09
C GLY A 451 -22.57 14.36 -32.52
N TYR A 452 -21.87 13.24 -32.73
CA TYR A 452 -20.43 13.22 -33.03
C TYR A 452 -20.07 14.03 -34.28
N ASP A 453 -20.82 13.89 -35.38
CA ASP A 453 -20.47 14.52 -36.66
C ASP A 453 -20.48 16.06 -36.59
N LYS A 454 -21.45 16.64 -35.87
CA LYS A 454 -21.52 18.09 -35.67
C LYS A 454 -20.39 18.59 -34.76
N ALA A 455 -20.13 17.88 -33.65
CA ALA A 455 -19.00 18.18 -32.77
C ALA A 455 -17.65 18.10 -33.50
N ALA A 456 -17.43 17.06 -34.31
CA ALA A 456 -16.24 16.90 -35.13
C ALA A 456 -16.09 18.04 -36.16
N THR A 457 -17.21 18.52 -36.73
CA THR A 457 -17.22 19.66 -37.66
C THR A 457 -16.87 20.97 -36.97
N ILE A 458 -17.35 21.20 -35.74
CA ILE A 458 -16.96 22.35 -34.90
C ILE A 458 -15.45 22.31 -34.65
N ALA A 459 -14.92 21.18 -34.17
CA ALA A 459 -13.50 21.05 -33.85
C ALA A 459 -12.59 21.26 -35.08
N LYS A 460 -12.93 20.65 -36.22
CA LYS A 460 -12.16 20.80 -37.47
C LYS A 460 -12.20 22.22 -38.00
N THR A 461 -13.36 22.88 -37.93
CA THR A 461 -13.50 24.27 -38.36
C THR A 461 -12.75 25.21 -37.43
N ALA A 462 -12.86 25.03 -36.11
CA ALA A 462 -12.16 25.81 -35.09
C ALA A 462 -10.64 25.73 -35.28
N HIS A 463 -10.12 24.53 -35.53
CA HIS A 463 -8.72 24.32 -35.82
C HIS A 463 -8.28 25.01 -37.13
N LYS A 464 -9.05 24.83 -38.21
CA LYS A 464 -8.72 25.40 -39.53
C LYS A 464 -8.74 26.93 -39.53
N GLU A 465 -9.65 27.53 -38.78
CA GLU A 465 -9.86 28.98 -38.73
C GLU A 465 -9.12 29.65 -37.56
N ASN A 466 -8.46 28.88 -36.70
CA ASN A 466 -7.82 29.35 -35.48
C ASN A 466 -8.78 30.14 -34.58
N SER A 467 -10.00 29.64 -34.44
CA SER A 467 -11.08 30.21 -33.61
C SER A 467 -11.39 29.30 -32.42
N THR A 468 -12.11 29.82 -31.43
CA THR A 468 -12.55 29.01 -30.28
C THR A 468 -13.69 28.06 -30.66
N LEU A 469 -13.88 27.00 -29.87
CA LEU A 469 -15.03 26.10 -30.03
C LEU A 469 -16.37 26.85 -29.93
N LYS A 470 -16.47 27.81 -29.01
CA LYS A 470 -17.66 28.61 -28.77
C LYS A 470 -18.03 29.45 -29.98
N GLU A 471 -17.09 30.26 -30.48
CA GLU A 471 -17.28 31.10 -31.66
C GLU A 471 -17.68 30.25 -32.87
N THR A 472 -17.02 29.10 -33.04
CA THR A 472 -17.26 28.20 -34.17
C THR A 472 -18.62 27.51 -34.08
N ALA A 473 -19.03 27.07 -32.89
CA ALA A 473 -20.33 26.43 -32.67
C ALA A 473 -21.50 27.38 -32.96
N ILE A 474 -21.36 28.65 -32.56
CA ILE A 474 -22.33 29.72 -32.83
C ILE A 474 -22.32 30.06 -34.32
N LYS A 475 -21.14 30.23 -34.93
CA LYS A 475 -20.99 30.53 -36.37
C LYS A 475 -21.62 29.47 -37.27
N LEU A 476 -21.48 28.19 -36.92
CA LEU A 476 -22.08 27.07 -37.66
C LEU A 476 -23.58 26.90 -37.39
N GLY A 477 -24.15 27.66 -36.46
CA GLY A 477 -25.57 27.57 -36.08
C GLY A 477 -25.93 26.25 -35.40
N TYR A 478 -24.95 25.55 -34.82
CA TYR A 478 -25.19 24.27 -34.14
C TYR A 478 -25.60 24.44 -32.68
N LEU A 479 -25.21 25.55 -32.04
CA LEU A 479 -25.50 25.88 -30.64
C LEU A 479 -25.68 27.39 -30.46
N THR A 480 -26.49 27.80 -29.47
CA THR A 480 -26.46 29.17 -28.96
C THR A 480 -25.31 29.36 -27.95
N GLU A 481 -25.03 30.60 -27.57
CA GLU A 481 -24.06 30.90 -26.52
C GLU A 481 -24.47 30.30 -25.17
N GLU A 482 -25.77 30.36 -24.82
CA GLU A 482 -26.30 29.78 -23.59
C GLU A 482 -26.15 28.26 -23.58
N GLN A 483 -26.51 27.59 -24.69
CA GLN A 483 -26.35 26.14 -24.83
C GLN A 483 -24.88 25.72 -24.76
N PHE A 484 -23.97 26.48 -25.36
CA PHE A 484 -22.54 26.20 -25.25
C PHE A 484 -22.06 26.39 -23.80
N ASN A 485 -22.44 27.48 -23.14
CA ASN A 485 -22.08 27.74 -21.75
C ASN A 485 -22.78 26.80 -20.75
N GLU A 486 -23.79 26.05 -21.16
CA GLU A 486 -24.47 25.04 -20.35
C GLU A 486 -23.86 23.64 -20.59
N TRP A 487 -23.61 23.27 -21.85
CA TRP A 487 -23.21 21.92 -22.25
C TRP A 487 -21.69 21.74 -22.36
N ALA A 488 -20.93 22.82 -22.57
CA ALA A 488 -19.46 22.80 -22.59
C ALA A 488 -18.85 23.13 -21.21
N VAL A 489 -19.60 22.91 -20.13
CA VAL A 489 -19.11 23.03 -18.75
C VAL A 489 -18.68 21.68 -18.26
N LEU A 490 -17.45 21.63 -17.73
CA LEU A 490 -16.95 20.48 -16.99
C LEU A 490 -17.67 20.45 -15.64
N ASP A 491 -18.49 19.41 -15.47
CA ASP A 491 -18.90 18.88 -14.18
C ASP A 491 -19.78 19.79 -13.32
N LYS A 492 -21.11 19.72 -13.50
CA LYS A 492 -22.07 20.25 -12.51
C LYS A 492 -22.76 19.20 -11.66
N ASP A 493 -22.69 17.92 -12.02
CA ASP A 493 -23.61 16.93 -11.43
C ASP A 493 -22.97 15.97 -10.40
N VAL A 494 -21.67 16.09 -10.11
CA VAL A 494 -21.05 15.41 -8.96
C VAL A 494 -20.26 16.40 -8.11
N ASN A 495 -20.97 17.23 -7.37
CA ASN A 495 -20.40 18.05 -6.29
C ASN A 495 -20.19 17.19 -5.03
N VAL A 496 -19.38 16.13 -5.15
CA VAL A 496 -18.97 15.31 -4.00
C VAL A 496 -17.84 16.01 -3.29
N LYS A 497 -18.05 16.27 -2.01
CA LYS A 497 -17.03 16.84 -1.12
C LYS A 497 -16.82 15.85 0.01
N ASP A 498 -15.62 15.30 0.06
CA ASP A 498 -15.17 14.53 1.20
C ASP A 498 -14.84 15.49 2.36
N TYR A 499 -15.44 15.24 3.52
CA TYR A 499 -15.20 16.02 4.74
C TYR A 499 -14.10 15.41 5.63
N GLY A 500 -13.52 14.29 5.19
CA GLY A 500 -12.47 13.55 5.89
C GLY A 500 -13.01 12.74 7.06
N ASP A 501 -12.10 11.98 7.69
CA ASP A 501 -12.40 11.20 8.89
C ASP A 501 -12.70 12.11 10.10
N VAL A 502 -13.71 11.73 10.89
CA VAL A 502 -14.07 12.45 12.11
C VAL A 502 -13.01 12.20 13.18
N SER A 503 -12.20 13.23 13.45
CA SER A 503 -11.25 13.25 14.56
C SER A 503 -11.87 13.88 15.79
N TYR A 504 -11.75 13.24 16.96
CA TYR A 504 -12.29 13.74 18.22
C TYR A 504 -11.26 13.61 19.36
N THR A 505 -11.46 14.39 20.42
CA THR A 505 -10.66 14.30 21.65
C THR A 505 -11.57 13.93 22.81
N VAL A 506 -11.21 12.86 23.51
CA VAL A 506 -11.96 12.37 24.67
C VAL A 506 -11.73 13.30 25.85
N LYS A 507 -12.83 13.79 26.44
CA LYS A 507 -12.79 14.55 27.69
C LYS A 507 -12.86 13.58 28.86
N ASP A 508 -12.18 13.93 29.94
CA ASP A 508 -12.30 13.20 31.22
C ASP A 508 -13.69 13.46 31.81
N ILE A 509 -14.57 12.45 31.71
CA ILE A 509 -15.96 12.49 32.17
C ILE A 509 -16.24 11.28 33.06
N PRO A 510 -17.13 11.40 34.07
CA PRO A 510 -17.49 10.27 34.92
C PRO A 510 -18.03 9.09 34.10
N GLU A 511 -17.64 7.87 34.48
CA GLU A 511 -18.19 6.66 33.89
C GLU A 511 -19.71 6.58 34.11
N VAL A 512 -20.42 6.15 33.06
CA VAL A 512 -21.86 5.87 33.14
C VAL A 512 -22.05 4.35 33.31
N PRO A 513 -22.78 3.91 34.35
CA PRO A 513 -23.02 2.48 34.57
C PRO A 513 -23.62 1.80 33.34
N ASN A 514 -23.06 0.65 32.97
CA ASN A 514 -23.49 -0.20 31.87
C ASN A 514 -23.49 0.48 30.48
N MET A 515 -22.52 1.38 30.24
CA MET A 515 -22.25 1.96 28.93
C MET A 515 -20.75 1.88 28.61
N ARG A 516 -20.37 0.93 27.75
CA ARG A 516 -18.97 0.70 27.38
C ARG A 516 -18.46 1.77 26.44
N LYS A 517 -17.22 2.23 26.65
CA LYS A 517 -16.55 3.27 25.84
C LYS A 517 -17.38 4.55 25.67
N TYR A 518 -18.16 4.89 26.70
CA TYR A 518 -19.08 6.03 26.67
C TYR A 518 -18.40 7.36 26.34
N ALA A 519 -17.22 7.62 26.90
CA ALA A 519 -16.50 8.87 26.67
C ALA A 519 -16.05 9.03 25.21
N ASP A 520 -15.60 7.95 24.56
CA ASP A 520 -15.31 7.93 23.13
C ASP A 520 -16.56 8.18 22.29
N MET A 521 -17.66 7.48 22.62
CA MET A 521 -18.94 7.63 21.93
C MET A 521 -19.45 9.07 21.99
N ALA A 522 -19.45 9.69 23.17
CA ALA A 522 -19.93 11.06 23.37
C ALA A 522 -19.06 12.09 22.64
N ALA A 523 -17.73 11.94 22.67
CA ALA A 523 -16.81 12.84 21.99
C ALA A 523 -16.89 12.72 20.46
N CYS A 524 -16.96 11.49 19.94
CA CYS A 524 -17.11 11.23 18.51
C CYS A 524 -18.43 11.81 17.99
N ASN A 525 -19.56 11.47 18.62
CA ASN A 525 -20.89 11.89 18.17
C ASN A 525 -21.10 13.41 18.21
N LEU A 526 -20.41 14.13 19.09
CA LEU A 526 -20.42 15.60 19.08
C LEU A 526 -19.84 16.17 17.77
N GLU A 527 -18.69 15.64 17.32
CA GLU A 527 -18.06 16.11 16.08
C GLU A 527 -18.82 15.61 14.84
N VAL A 528 -19.40 14.40 14.90
CA VAL A 528 -20.34 13.92 13.87
C VAL A 528 -21.52 14.88 13.74
N SER A 529 -22.19 15.21 14.85
CA SER A 529 -23.35 16.13 14.87
C SER A 529 -23.03 17.48 14.24
N ARG A 530 -21.90 18.11 14.62
CA ARG A 530 -21.44 19.38 14.04
C ARG A 530 -21.16 19.28 12.54
N THR A 531 -20.55 18.18 12.12
CA THR A 531 -20.19 17.96 10.71
C THR A 531 -21.44 17.77 9.87
N VAL A 532 -22.37 16.92 10.32
CA VAL A 532 -23.65 16.69 9.64
C VAL A 532 -24.48 17.98 9.57
N GLU A 533 -24.56 18.75 10.66
CA GLU A 533 -25.24 20.05 10.68
C GLU A 533 -24.67 21.00 9.61
N LYS A 534 -23.34 21.08 9.52
CA LYS A 534 -22.64 21.91 8.54
C LYS A 534 -22.92 21.45 7.10
N VAL A 535 -22.81 20.16 6.81
CA VAL A 535 -23.04 19.60 5.46
C VAL A 535 -24.46 19.89 4.99
N LEU A 536 -25.44 19.70 5.87
CA LEU A 536 -26.85 19.93 5.54
C LEU A 536 -27.19 21.43 5.40
N THR A 537 -26.53 22.28 6.17
CA THR A 537 -26.65 23.75 6.05
C THR A 537 -26.06 24.25 4.72
N ASP A 538 -25.04 23.58 4.20
CA ASP A 538 -24.48 23.82 2.86
C ASP A 538 -25.39 23.32 1.71
N GLY A 539 -26.59 22.80 2.03
CA GLY A 539 -27.58 22.35 1.04
C GLY A 539 -27.23 21.02 0.36
N ARG A 540 -26.35 20.21 0.96
CA ARG A 540 -25.88 18.94 0.40
C ARG A 540 -26.61 17.75 1.02
N LEU A 541 -26.74 16.67 0.25
CA LEU A 541 -27.01 15.34 0.79
C LEU A 541 -25.83 14.92 1.66
N CYS A 542 -26.08 14.55 2.91
CA CYS A 542 -25.04 14.05 3.82
C CYS A 542 -25.04 12.53 3.85
N ILE A 543 -23.91 11.90 3.52
CA ILE A 543 -23.71 10.46 3.69
C ILE A 543 -22.60 10.26 4.72
N THR A 544 -22.93 9.58 5.81
CA THR A 544 -21.97 9.22 6.87
C THR A 544 -21.65 7.73 6.76
N LEU A 545 -20.38 7.40 6.67
CA LEU A 545 -19.89 6.02 6.64
C LEU A 545 -19.19 5.72 7.97
N GLY A 546 -19.49 4.58 8.59
CA GLY A 546 -18.59 4.00 9.58
C GLY A 546 -19.23 3.45 10.85
N GLY A 547 -18.36 2.96 11.74
CA GLY A 547 -18.66 2.60 13.13
C GLY A 547 -19.66 1.47 13.35
N ASP A 548 -19.96 1.25 14.63
CA ASP A 548 -21.19 0.58 15.04
C ASP A 548 -22.36 1.59 15.00
N HIS A 549 -23.59 1.13 15.23
CA HIS A 549 -24.77 1.99 15.14
C HIS A 549 -24.81 3.14 16.18
N SER A 550 -23.87 3.19 17.14
CA SER A 550 -23.80 4.28 18.12
C SER A 550 -23.58 5.66 17.51
N ILE A 551 -23.07 5.74 16.27
CA ILE A 551 -22.91 7.01 15.56
C ILE A 551 -24.24 7.65 15.13
N GLY A 552 -25.32 6.86 15.11
CA GLY A 552 -26.68 7.31 14.79
C GLY A 552 -27.15 8.48 15.69
N VAL A 553 -26.61 8.56 16.91
CA VAL A 553 -26.90 9.67 17.84
C VAL A 553 -26.45 11.01 17.25
N GLY A 554 -25.22 11.07 16.74
CA GLY A 554 -24.64 12.28 16.17
C GLY A 554 -25.24 12.62 14.81
N THR A 555 -25.44 11.62 13.94
CA THR A 555 -25.99 11.85 12.59
C THR A 555 -27.41 12.39 12.64
N VAL A 556 -28.26 11.80 13.49
CA VAL A 556 -29.65 12.26 13.66
C VAL A 556 -29.70 13.62 14.35
N ASP A 557 -28.93 13.85 15.42
CA ASP A 557 -28.91 15.13 16.12
C ASP A 557 -28.45 16.29 15.21
N GLY A 558 -27.40 16.08 14.41
CA GLY A 558 -26.95 17.07 13.42
C GLY A 558 -28.02 17.39 12.37
N HIS A 559 -28.79 16.38 11.93
CA HIS A 559 -29.91 16.57 11.01
C HIS A 559 -31.08 17.32 11.67
N ILE A 560 -31.41 17.00 12.93
CA ILE A 560 -32.41 17.73 13.73
C ILE A 560 -32.04 19.21 13.83
N LYS A 561 -30.77 19.52 14.14
CA LYS A 561 -30.27 20.90 14.24
C LYS A 561 -30.40 21.64 12.91
N ALA A 562 -29.92 21.05 11.82
CA ALA A 562 -29.96 21.67 10.49
C ALA A 562 -31.38 21.93 9.95
N LYS A 563 -32.37 21.13 10.36
CA LYS A 563 -33.77 21.25 9.88
C LYS A 563 -34.74 21.74 10.96
N ASN A 564 -34.24 22.27 12.08
CA ASN A 564 -35.06 22.76 13.19
C ASN A 564 -36.10 21.72 13.67
N GLY A 565 -35.72 20.45 13.74
CA GLY A 565 -36.59 19.33 14.14
C GLY A 565 -37.62 18.88 13.09
N ASN A 566 -37.65 19.48 11.90
CA ASN A 566 -38.56 19.08 10.82
C ASN A 566 -38.04 17.87 10.01
N ILE A 567 -37.81 16.76 10.72
CA ILE A 567 -37.31 15.50 10.12
C ILE A 567 -38.23 14.31 10.44
N CYS A 568 -38.19 13.29 9.59
CA CYS A 568 -38.68 11.94 9.89
C CYS A 568 -37.56 10.92 9.64
N ILE A 569 -37.63 9.77 10.30
CA ILE A 569 -36.57 8.77 10.30
C ILE A 569 -37.12 7.43 9.82
N LEU A 570 -36.42 6.85 8.84
CA LEU A 570 -36.52 5.43 8.52
C LEU A 570 -35.29 4.75 9.12
N TRP A 571 -35.54 3.87 10.08
CA TRP A 571 -34.52 3.07 10.76
C TRP A 571 -34.55 1.65 10.18
N VAL A 572 -33.58 1.33 9.34
CA VAL A 572 -33.51 0.06 8.62
C VAL A 572 -32.47 -0.82 9.31
N ASP A 573 -32.94 -1.83 10.03
CA ASP A 573 -32.13 -2.51 11.05
C ASP A 573 -32.73 -3.88 11.37
N ALA A 574 -31.89 -4.87 11.71
CA ALA A 574 -32.32 -6.14 12.27
C ALA A 574 -32.82 -6.01 13.72
N HIS A 575 -32.23 -5.07 14.46
CA HIS A 575 -32.39 -4.76 15.87
C HIS A 575 -33.17 -3.45 16.05
N ALA A 576 -33.64 -3.19 17.27
CA ALA A 576 -34.50 -2.03 17.54
C ALA A 576 -33.76 -0.84 18.15
N ASP A 577 -32.58 -1.00 18.73
CA ASP A 577 -31.78 0.11 19.24
C ASP A 577 -32.48 1.02 20.28
N LEU A 578 -33.40 0.40 21.04
CA LEU A 578 -34.26 1.05 22.04
C LEU A 578 -33.87 0.72 23.47
N ASN A 579 -32.78 -0.02 23.66
CA ASN A 579 -32.28 -0.32 24.98
C ASN A 579 -31.76 0.93 25.69
N THR A 580 -31.91 0.93 27.02
CA THR A 580 -31.28 1.90 27.91
C THR A 580 -30.09 1.25 28.61
N ASN A 581 -29.29 2.05 29.32
CA ASN A 581 -28.24 1.50 30.18
C ASN A 581 -28.77 0.60 31.31
N LYS A 582 -30.08 0.57 31.58
CA LYS A 582 -30.69 -0.37 32.54
C LYS A 582 -31.19 -1.65 31.90
N THR A 583 -31.47 -1.64 30.60
CA THR A 583 -32.14 -2.76 29.91
C THR A 583 -31.21 -3.52 28.98
N SER A 584 -30.13 -2.90 28.52
CA SER A 584 -29.08 -3.57 27.76
C SER A 584 -28.36 -4.63 28.61
N GLY A 585 -28.34 -5.87 28.14
CA GLY A 585 -27.57 -6.95 28.78
C GLY A 585 -26.07 -6.89 28.51
N SER A 586 -25.64 -6.25 27.42
CA SER A 586 -24.23 -6.17 27.00
C SER A 586 -23.54 -4.88 27.50
N GLY A 587 -24.30 -3.81 27.68
CA GLY A 587 -23.78 -2.46 27.92
C GLY A 587 -23.09 -1.84 26.71
N ASN A 588 -23.18 -2.47 25.53
CA ASN A 588 -22.73 -1.86 24.28
C ASN A 588 -23.73 -0.76 23.86
N ILE A 589 -23.20 0.39 23.47
CA ILE A 589 -24.04 1.57 23.18
C ILE A 589 -24.73 1.48 21.83
N HIS A 590 -24.24 0.64 20.90
CA HIS A 590 -24.85 0.46 19.58
C HIS A 590 -26.34 0.08 19.62
N GLY A 591 -26.82 -0.59 20.67
CA GLY A 591 -28.25 -0.91 20.85
C GLY A 591 -29.07 0.16 21.59
N MET A 592 -28.52 1.35 21.80
CA MET A 592 -29.15 2.47 22.52
C MET A 592 -29.41 3.78 21.73
N PRO A 593 -28.98 3.99 20.46
CA PRO A 593 -29.07 5.28 19.78
C PRO A 593 -30.45 5.90 19.77
N LEU A 594 -31.49 5.15 19.39
CA LEU A 594 -32.81 5.73 19.27
C LEU A 594 -33.39 6.09 20.64
N ALA A 595 -33.10 5.28 21.66
CA ALA A 595 -33.51 5.62 23.02
C ALA A 595 -32.86 6.91 23.54
N LEU A 596 -31.61 7.22 23.16
CA LEU A 596 -30.93 8.48 23.48
C LEU A 596 -31.52 9.70 22.74
N LEU A 597 -32.11 9.48 21.57
CA LEU A 597 -32.71 10.53 20.73
C LEU A 597 -34.19 10.80 21.07
N ALA A 598 -34.91 9.78 21.54
CA ALA A 598 -36.35 9.79 21.73
C ALA A 598 -36.82 10.62 22.93
N LYS A 599 -37.70 11.60 22.66
CA LYS A 599 -38.31 12.46 23.67
C LYS A 599 -39.13 11.67 24.69
N GLU A 600 -39.90 10.68 24.23
CA GLU A 600 -40.75 9.85 25.07
C GLU A 600 -39.96 8.94 26.01
N LEU A 601 -38.65 8.79 25.77
CA LEU A 601 -37.74 8.00 26.60
C LEU A 601 -36.81 8.86 27.48
N ALA A 602 -36.89 10.19 27.37
CA ALA A 602 -36.01 11.12 28.09
C ALA A 602 -35.99 10.89 29.61
N ASP A 603 -37.15 10.60 30.22
CA ASP A 603 -37.29 10.40 31.67
C ASP A 603 -36.65 9.10 32.19
N TYR A 604 -36.31 8.17 31.29
CA TYR A 604 -35.68 6.89 31.66
C TYR A 604 -34.15 7.00 31.80
N TRP A 605 -33.58 8.14 31.38
CA TRP A 605 -32.14 8.38 31.39
C TRP A 605 -31.68 9.21 32.60
N PRO A 606 -30.57 8.82 33.25
CA PRO A 606 -29.88 9.71 34.18
C PRO A 606 -29.22 10.88 33.42
N TYR A 607 -28.77 11.91 34.14
CA TYR A 607 -27.86 12.90 33.55
C TYR A 607 -26.64 12.19 32.93
N LEU A 608 -26.42 12.43 31.63
CA LEU A 608 -25.36 11.82 30.83
C LEU A 608 -24.21 12.83 30.64
N PRO A 609 -23.11 12.73 31.41
CA PRO A 609 -22.05 13.72 31.38
C PRO A 609 -21.38 13.77 30.00
N GLY A 610 -21.12 14.96 29.45
CA GLY A 610 -20.49 15.09 28.13
C GLY A 610 -21.43 14.96 26.94
N MET A 611 -22.74 14.74 27.18
CA MET A 611 -23.81 14.73 26.17
C MET A 611 -24.71 15.97 26.23
N ASP A 612 -24.31 17.04 26.94
CA ASP A 612 -25.12 18.27 27.10
C ASP A 612 -25.51 18.97 25.77
N TRP A 613 -24.79 18.65 24.70
CA TRP A 613 -24.98 19.15 23.34
C TRP A 613 -26.14 18.47 22.60
N GLN A 614 -26.61 17.32 23.09
CA GLN A 614 -27.70 16.54 22.53
C GLN A 614 -28.93 16.68 23.42
N LYS A 615 -30.11 16.85 22.81
CA LYS A 615 -31.39 16.90 23.52
C LYS A 615 -32.35 15.86 22.92
N PRO A 616 -32.99 15.01 23.73
CA PRO A 616 -33.94 14.02 23.24
C PRO A 616 -35.26 14.70 22.84
N ILE A 617 -35.30 15.24 21.62
CA ILE A 617 -36.47 15.97 21.10
C ILE A 617 -37.16 15.26 19.94
N LEU A 618 -36.61 14.14 19.47
CA LEU A 618 -37.22 13.31 18.43
C LEU A 618 -38.47 12.63 18.99
N SER A 619 -39.63 12.85 18.38
CA SER A 619 -40.81 12.04 18.73
C SER A 619 -40.73 10.69 18.04
N ILE A 620 -40.96 9.62 18.79
CA ILE A 620 -41.07 8.25 18.25
C ILE A 620 -42.15 8.10 17.18
N ARG A 621 -43.12 9.03 17.10
CA ARG A 621 -44.14 9.06 16.02
C ARG A 621 -43.57 9.42 14.65
N ASN A 622 -42.39 10.04 14.62
CA ASN A 622 -41.69 10.41 13.39
C ASN A 622 -40.69 9.33 12.95
N VAL A 623 -40.67 8.17 13.61
CA VAL A 623 -39.75 7.06 13.36
C VAL A 623 -40.53 5.84 12.87
N ALA A 624 -40.04 5.21 11.81
CA ALA A 624 -40.51 3.89 11.41
C ALA A 624 -39.35 2.92 11.23
N TYR A 625 -39.49 1.73 11.80
CA TYR A 625 -38.57 0.62 11.60
C TYR A 625 -38.95 -0.23 10.41
N ILE A 626 -37.95 -0.71 9.69
CA ILE A 626 -38.09 -1.69 8.60
C ILE A 626 -37.04 -2.79 8.81
N ALA A 627 -37.41 -4.04 8.55
CA ALA A 627 -36.57 -5.24 8.61
C ALA A 627 -36.24 -5.80 10.01
N LEU A 628 -36.99 -5.38 11.03
CA LEU A 628 -36.85 -5.92 12.38
C LEU A 628 -37.03 -7.44 12.39
N ARG A 629 -36.12 -8.14 13.05
CA ARG A 629 -36.21 -9.59 13.24
C ARG A 629 -35.50 -10.13 14.47
N SER A 630 -34.65 -9.32 15.11
CA SER A 630 -33.89 -9.65 16.31
C SER A 630 -34.12 -8.55 17.36
N VAL A 631 -35.29 -8.56 17.98
CA VAL A 631 -35.72 -7.49 18.92
C VAL A 631 -35.75 -8.03 20.34
N ASP A 632 -35.10 -7.34 21.27
CA ASP A 632 -35.12 -7.72 22.68
C ASP A 632 -36.52 -7.56 23.29
N SER A 633 -36.82 -8.39 24.30
CA SER A 633 -38.13 -8.38 24.97
C SER A 633 -38.56 -7.01 25.51
N TYR A 634 -37.60 -6.20 26.00
CA TYR A 634 -37.88 -4.86 26.51
C TYR A 634 -38.16 -3.86 25.38
N GLU A 635 -37.38 -3.92 24.30
CA GLU A 635 -37.56 -3.06 23.13
C GLU A 635 -38.91 -3.33 22.46
N ARG A 636 -39.31 -4.60 22.37
CA ARG A 636 -40.64 -4.99 21.89
C ARG A 636 -41.75 -4.36 22.73
N LEU A 637 -41.63 -4.38 24.06
CA LEU A 637 -42.58 -3.72 24.95
C LEU A 637 -42.62 -2.20 24.74
N ILE A 638 -41.49 -1.56 24.47
CA ILE A 638 -41.43 -0.12 24.13
C ILE A 638 -42.18 0.14 22.82
N ILE A 639 -41.88 -0.63 21.77
CA ILE A 639 -42.51 -0.50 20.44
C ILE A 639 -44.03 -0.62 20.57
N GLU A 640 -44.51 -1.65 21.25
CA GLU A 640 -45.94 -1.90 21.45
C GLU A 640 -46.61 -0.81 22.31
N LYS A 641 -45.99 -0.41 23.43
CA LYS A 641 -46.58 0.54 24.38
C LYS A 641 -46.59 1.97 23.87
N LEU A 642 -45.55 2.39 23.16
CA LEU A 642 -45.45 3.74 22.59
C LEU A 642 -46.09 3.83 21.20
N GLY A 643 -46.48 2.69 20.62
CA GLY A 643 -47.09 2.63 19.29
C GLY A 643 -46.12 3.06 18.19
N ILE A 644 -44.85 2.65 18.30
CA ILE A 644 -43.83 2.95 17.29
C ILE A 644 -44.20 2.20 16.01
N THR A 645 -44.10 2.87 14.86
CA THR A 645 -44.33 2.20 13.59
C THR A 645 -43.17 1.26 13.33
N ALA A 646 -43.43 -0.04 13.25
CA ALA A 646 -42.39 -1.04 13.05
C ALA A 646 -42.90 -2.12 12.11
N PHE A 647 -42.09 -2.46 11.11
CA PHE A 647 -42.33 -3.53 10.16
C PHE A 647 -41.21 -4.55 10.25
N GLY A 648 -41.56 -5.78 10.61
CA GLY A 648 -40.62 -6.89 10.65
C GLY A 648 -40.45 -7.55 9.29
N MET A 649 -39.57 -8.56 9.21
CA MET A 649 -39.37 -9.31 7.97
C MET A 649 -40.62 -10.06 7.51
N GLU A 650 -41.48 -10.52 8.42
CA GLU A 650 -42.78 -11.11 8.07
C GLU A 650 -43.68 -10.11 7.32
N ASP A 651 -43.67 -8.83 7.70
CA ASP A 651 -44.42 -7.78 7.00
C ASP A 651 -43.85 -7.54 5.59
N VAL A 652 -42.51 -7.56 5.46
CA VAL A 652 -41.82 -7.42 4.17
C VAL A 652 -42.14 -8.60 3.25
N GLU A 653 -42.18 -9.83 3.77
CA GLU A 653 -42.56 -11.02 3.01
C GLU A 653 -44.01 -10.96 2.55
N ASN A 654 -44.92 -10.51 3.41
CA ASN A 654 -46.35 -10.46 3.12
C ASN A 654 -46.74 -9.34 2.15
N HIS A 655 -46.08 -8.18 2.21
CA HIS A 655 -46.49 -6.98 1.46
C HIS A 655 -45.47 -6.52 0.42
N GLY A 656 -44.23 -7.01 0.49
CA GLY A 656 -43.11 -6.56 -0.33
C GLY A 656 -42.53 -5.22 0.14
N ILE A 657 -41.21 -5.06 -0.04
CA ILE A 657 -40.46 -3.89 0.44
C ILE A 657 -40.99 -2.54 -0.09
N HIS A 658 -41.54 -2.52 -1.31
CA HIS A 658 -42.11 -1.31 -1.89
C HIS A 658 -43.31 -0.79 -1.08
N ALA A 659 -44.25 -1.67 -0.76
CA ALA A 659 -45.45 -1.31 -0.01
C ALA A 659 -45.09 -0.92 1.43
N ILE A 660 -44.18 -1.67 2.06
CA ILE A 660 -43.70 -1.36 3.42
C ILE A 660 -43.04 0.02 3.48
N THR A 661 -42.20 0.37 2.50
CA THR A 661 -41.55 1.70 2.45
C THR A 661 -42.58 2.82 2.34
N GLU A 662 -43.58 2.70 1.47
CA GLU A 662 -44.67 3.69 1.33
C GLU A 662 -45.54 3.76 2.60
N MET A 663 -45.86 2.62 3.21
CA MET A 663 -46.63 2.55 4.46
C MET A 663 -45.90 3.23 5.62
N ALA A 664 -44.60 2.96 5.75
CA ALA A 664 -43.74 3.58 6.77
C ALA A 664 -43.72 5.10 6.61
N LEU A 665 -43.38 5.60 5.41
CA LEU A 665 -43.34 7.03 5.13
C LEU A 665 -44.69 7.72 5.33
N SER A 666 -45.78 7.07 4.89
CA SER A 666 -47.13 7.64 5.01
C SER A 666 -47.62 7.71 6.46
N ARG A 667 -47.13 6.84 7.35
CA ARG A 667 -47.46 6.90 8.78
C ARG A 667 -46.68 7.99 9.53
N ILE A 668 -45.38 8.11 9.27
CA ILE A 668 -44.50 9.03 10.03
C ILE A 668 -44.52 10.45 9.47
N ASP A 669 -44.88 10.64 8.20
CA ASP A 669 -44.96 11.94 7.55
C ASP A 669 -46.06 11.97 6.46
N PRO A 670 -47.35 11.90 6.83
CA PRO A 670 -48.46 11.84 5.88
C PRO A 670 -48.54 13.06 4.95
N GLU A 671 -48.07 14.22 5.41
CA GLU A 671 -48.03 15.46 4.61
C GLU A 671 -46.86 15.52 3.62
N ARG A 672 -45.89 14.58 3.71
CA ARG A 672 -44.70 14.50 2.84
C ARG A 672 -43.86 15.79 2.82
N LYS A 673 -43.68 16.43 3.98
CA LYS A 673 -42.98 17.73 4.12
C LYS A 673 -41.67 17.66 4.89
N ARG A 674 -41.41 16.58 5.63
CA ARG A 674 -40.22 16.45 6.47
C ARG A 674 -39.01 16.00 5.65
N SER A 675 -37.83 16.45 6.06
CA SER A 675 -36.55 15.92 5.56
C SER A 675 -36.38 14.49 6.08
N ILE A 676 -36.01 13.56 5.21
CA ILE A 676 -35.86 12.14 5.57
C ILE A 676 -34.42 11.91 6.03
N HIS A 677 -34.27 11.38 7.23
CA HIS A 677 -33.05 10.74 7.71
C HIS A 677 -33.19 9.23 7.48
N LEU A 678 -32.28 8.64 6.70
CA LEU A 678 -32.21 7.20 6.51
C LEU A 678 -31.05 6.64 7.34
N SER A 679 -31.36 5.97 8.44
CA SER A 679 -30.34 5.23 9.18
C SER A 679 -30.39 3.78 8.72
N PHE A 680 -29.28 3.30 8.14
CA PHE A 680 -29.20 1.99 7.51
C PHE A 680 -28.11 1.17 8.18
N ASP A 681 -28.51 0.25 9.06
CA ASP A 681 -27.65 -0.82 9.52
C ASP A 681 -27.52 -1.87 8.41
N ILE A 682 -26.29 -2.17 7.99
CA ILE A 682 -26.07 -3.16 6.94
C ILE A 682 -26.49 -4.56 7.37
N ASP A 683 -26.58 -4.83 8.67
CA ASP A 683 -27.07 -6.09 9.22
C ASP A 683 -28.59 -6.26 9.03
N SER A 684 -29.32 -5.23 8.57
CA SER A 684 -30.69 -5.36 8.08
C SER A 684 -30.79 -6.27 6.84
N LEU A 685 -29.69 -6.37 6.07
CA LEU A 685 -29.56 -7.33 4.97
C LEU A 685 -29.38 -8.74 5.52
N ASP A 686 -29.69 -9.74 4.70
CA ASP A 686 -29.38 -11.12 5.05
C ASP A 686 -27.86 -11.31 5.21
N ALA A 687 -27.46 -12.15 6.17
CA ALA A 687 -26.06 -12.46 6.43
C ALA A 687 -25.30 -13.04 5.21
N ILE A 688 -26.00 -13.53 4.17
CA ILE A 688 -25.38 -13.97 2.91
C ILE A 688 -24.95 -12.78 2.04
N GLU A 689 -25.66 -11.66 2.13
CA GLU A 689 -25.44 -10.42 1.38
C GLU A 689 -24.41 -9.52 2.08
N ALA A 690 -24.48 -9.43 3.41
CA ALA A 690 -23.58 -8.63 4.25
C ALA A 690 -22.96 -9.46 5.38
N PRO A 691 -22.06 -10.43 5.07
CA PRO A 691 -21.48 -11.32 6.08
C PRO A 691 -20.50 -10.66 7.06
N SER A 692 -19.94 -9.47 6.73
CA SER A 692 -18.89 -8.80 7.52
C SER A 692 -19.46 -7.67 8.37
N THR A 693 -20.39 -8.02 9.26
CA THR A 693 -21.05 -7.12 10.22
C THR A 693 -20.90 -7.64 11.65
N GLY A 694 -21.05 -6.77 12.67
CA GLY A 694 -20.90 -7.09 14.09
C GLY A 694 -21.92 -8.10 14.60
N THR A 695 -23.17 -8.05 14.12
CA THR A 695 -24.31 -8.85 14.61
C THR A 695 -25.10 -9.49 13.47
N PRO A 696 -24.51 -10.40 12.67
CA PRO A 696 -25.19 -10.95 11.50
C PRO A 696 -26.40 -11.81 11.89
N VAL A 697 -27.58 -11.43 11.41
CA VAL A 697 -28.83 -12.19 11.61
C VAL A 697 -29.32 -12.74 10.26
N ARG A 698 -29.73 -14.01 10.21
CA ARG A 698 -30.31 -14.60 9.00
C ARG A 698 -31.77 -14.18 8.79
N GLY A 699 -32.26 -14.32 7.56
CA GLY A 699 -33.62 -13.96 7.17
C GLY A 699 -33.83 -12.46 7.01
N GLY A 700 -32.79 -11.72 6.61
CA GLY A 700 -32.85 -10.27 6.39
C GLY A 700 -33.29 -9.91 4.97
N LEU A 701 -33.23 -8.62 4.65
CA LEU A 701 -33.51 -8.13 3.30
C LEU A 701 -32.50 -8.71 2.29
N SER A 702 -32.97 -9.05 1.09
CA SER A 702 -32.04 -9.22 -0.04
C SER A 702 -31.41 -7.88 -0.41
N LEU A 703 -30.23 -7.89 -1.02
CA LEU A 703 -29.60 -6.64 -1.48
C LEU A 703 -30.50 -5.88 -2.46
N ARG A 704 -31.26 -6.60 -3.29
CA ARG A 704 -32.24 -6.02 -4.21
C ARG A 704 -33.34 -5.24 -3.49
N GLU A 705 -33.80 -5.72 -2.33
CA GLU A 705 -34.84 -5.04 -1.54
C GLU A 705 -34.27 -3.81 -0.84
N GLY A 706 -33.07 -3.90 -0.27
CA GLY A 706 -32.35 -2.76 0.29
C GLY A 706 -32.17 -1.64 -0.75
N ILE A 707 -31.63 -1.97 -1.93
CA ILE A 707 -31.47 -0.99 -3.03
C ILE A 707 -32.83 -0.37 -3.41
N HIS A 708 -33.89 -1.18 -3.54
CA HIS A 708 -35.21 -0.65 -3.91
C HIS A 708 -35.76 0.32 -2.86
N LEU A 709 -35.61 0.02 -1.57
CA LEU A 709 -35.99 0.89 -0.47
C LEU A 709 -35.28 2.25 -0.57
N VAL A 710 -33.95 2.24 -0.75
CA VAL A 710 -33.17 3.48 -0.87
C VAL A 710 -33.55 4.26 -2.12
N GLU A 711 -33.75 3.58 -3.26
CA GLU A 711 -34.25 4.20 -4.49
C GLU A 711 -35.61 4.89 -4.28
N GLN A 712 -36.54 4.30 -3.52
CA GLN A 712 -37.83 4.93 -3.21
C GLN A 712 -37.65 6.19 -2.37
N ILE A 713 -36.77 6.14 -1.36
CA ILE A 713 -36.50 7.28 -0.49
C ILE A 713 -35.86 8.42 -1.27
N TYR A 714 -34.86 8.15 -2.11
CA TYR A 714 -34.26 9.15 -2.99
C TYR A 714 -35.29 9.80 -3.91
N LYS A 715 -36.19 9.01 -4.52
CA LYS A 715 -37.25 9.48 -5.42
C LYS A 715 -38.22 10.46 -4.77
N THR A 716 -38.34 10.46 -3.44
CA THR A 716 -39.14 11.47 -2.75
C THR A 716 -38.59 12.89 -2.91
N GLY A 717 -37.30 13.04 -3.25
CA GLY A 717 -36.61 14.33 -3.27
C GLY A 717 -36.38 14.92 -1.87
N ARG A 718 -36.61 14.13 -0.80
CA ARG A 718 -36.55 14.57 0.60
C ARG A 718 -35.43 13.91 1.40
N LEU A 719 -34.63 13.03 0.80
CA LEU A 719 -33.48 12.42 1.48
C LEU A 719 -32.46 13.51 1.82
N GLY A 720 -32.34 13.83 3.11
CA GLY A 720 -31.41 14.86 3.59
C GLY A 720 -30.09 14.26 4.05
N ALA A 721 -30.16 13.17 4.83
CA ALA A 721 -29.00 12.47 5.35
C ALA A 721 -29.20 10.96 5.33
N MET A 722 -28.11 10.23 5.13
CA MET A 722 -28.02 8.79 5.32
C MET A 722 -26.79 8.44 6.16
N ASP A 723 -26.95 7.56 7.15
CA ASP A 723 -25.84 6.83 7.73
C ASP A 723 -25.89 5.36 7.31
N LEU A 724 -24.70 4.82 7.00
CA LEU A 724 -24.50 3.41 6.67
C LEU A 724 -23.45 2.84 7.62
N VAL A 725 -23.89 1.96 8.50
CA VAL A 725 -23.13 1.48 9.67
C VAL A 725 -22.89 -0.03 9.61
N GLU A 726 -22.09 -0.53 10.56
CA GLU A 726 -21.81 -1.97 10.77
C GLU A 726 -21.11 -2.69 9.60
N VAL A 727 -20.49 -1.94 8.68
CA VAL A 727 -19.53 -2.50 7.73
C VAL A 727 -18.19 -2.69 8.43
N ASN A 728 -17.82 -3.93 8.76
CA ASN A 728 -16.65 -4.22 9.58
C ASN A 728 -15.55 -5.03 8.82
N PRO A 729 -14.47 -4.36 8.37
CA PRO A 729 -13.35 -5.02 7.68
C PRO A 729 -12.58 -6.07 8.49
N ALA A 730 -12.75 -6.10 9.82
CA ALA A 730 -12.07 -7.06 10.69
C ALA A 730 -12.82 -8.40 10.83
N ILE A 731 -14.03 -8.51 10.27
CA ILE A 731 -14.89 -9.69 10.37
C ILE A 731 -14.97 -10.37 9.00
N GLY A 732 -14.94 -11.71 8.96
CA GLY A 732 -15.12 -12.49 7.74
C GLY A 732 -13.83 -12.76 6.95
N SER A 733 -13.96 -13.50 5.84
CA SER A 733 -12.88 -13.67 4.86
C SER A 733 -12.78 -12.46 3.93
N ALA A 734 -11.69 -12.35 3.15
CA ALA A 734 -11.56 -11.30 2.13
C ALA A 734 -12.73 -11.27 1.13
N HIS A 735 -13.31 -12.43 0.84
CA HIS A 735 -14.50 -12.57 -0.02
C HIS A 735 -15.77 -12.05 0.67
N ASP A 736 -15.94 -12.34 1.96
CA ASP A 736 -17.08 -11.86 2.75
C ASP A 736 -17.03 -10.34 2.90
N LEU A 737 -15.83 -9.79 3.11
CA LEU A 737 -15.60 -8.35 3.18
C LEU A 737 -15.95 -7.70 1.85
N GLN A 738 -15.45 -8.25 0.74
CA GLN A 738 -15.74 -7.73 -0.59
C GLN A 738 -17.26 -7.67 -0.85
N LYS A 739 -18.00 -8.73 -0.53
CA LYS A 739 -19.46 -8.74 -0.67
C LYS A 739 -20.15 -7.65 0.14
N THR A 740 -19.75 -7.50 1.40
CA THR A 740 -20.35 -6.51 2.32
C THR A 740 -20.07 -5.09 1.84
N VAL A 741 -18.86 -4.82 1.34
CA VAL A 741 -18.47 -3.54 0.74
C VAL A 741 -19.22 -3.28 -0.56
N GLU A 742 -19.38 -4.29 -1.43
CA GLU A 742 -20.16 -4.16 -2.67
C GLU A 742 -21.64 -3.84 -2.38
N ALA A 743 -22.24 -4.50 -1.38
CA ALA A 743 -23.58 -4.19 -0.90
C ALA A 743 -23.69 -2.73 -0.42
N ALA A 744 -22.74 -2.28 0.40
CA ALA A 744 -22.67 -0.90 0.89
C ALA A 744 -22.57 0.12 -0.26
N ILE A 745 -21.70 -0.13 -1.24
CA ILE A 745 -21.53 0.73 -2.43
C ILE A 745 -22.84 0.86 -3.19
N HIS A 746 -23.57 -0.24 -3.39
CA HIS A 746 -24.85 -0.20 -4.11
C HIS A 746 -25.93 0.58 -3.36
N LEU A 747 -25.97 0.52 -2.04
CA LEU A 747 -26.88 1.33 -1.22
C LEU A 747 -26.54 2.83 -1.32
N ILE A 748 -25.26 3.19 -1.24
CA ILE A 748 -24.79 4.58 -1.40
C ILE A 748 -25.12 5.10 -2.80
N GLN A 749 -24.88 4.29 -3.83
CA GLN A 749 -25.23 4.62 -5.22
C GLN A 749 -26.72 4.92 -5.37
N ALA A 750 -27.59 4.09 -4.75
CA ALA A 750 -29.03 4.32 -4.76
C ALA A 750 -29.42 5.61 -4.02
N ALA A 751 -28.76 5.93 -2.90
CA ALA A 751 -28.97 7.19 -2.17
C ALA A 751 -28.53 8.42 -2.97
N CYS A 752 -27.57 8.26 -3.87
CA CYS A 752 -27.10 9.29 -4.80
C CYS A 752 -27.87 9.30 -6.15
N GLY A 753 -28.97 8.56 -6.27
CA GLY A 753 -29.84 8.58 -7.44
C GLY A 753 -29.47 7.64 -8.59
N TYR A 754 -28.48 6.78 -8.40
CA TYR A 754 -28.20 5.71 -9.34
C TYR A 754 -29.25 4.61 -9.19
N SER A 755 -30.11 4.45 -10.19
CA SER A 755 -31.15 3.41 -10.17
C SER A 755 -30.75 2.21 -11.03
N ARG A 756 -31.43 1.08 -10.82
CA ARG A 756 -31.35 -0.09 -11.72
C ARG A 756 -31.72 0.19 -13.19
N ARG A 757 -32.24 1.39 -13.51
CA ARG A 757 -32.53 1.87 -14.88
C ARG A 757 -31.53 2.93 -15.39
N GLY A 758 -30.46 3.23 -14.63
CA GLY A 758 -29.52 4.34 -14.89
C GLY A 758 -29.82 5.59 -14.03
N LEU A 759 -29.12 6.69 -14.29
CA LEU A 759 -29.37 8.00 -13.68
C LEU A 759 -30.70 8.57 -14.22
N GLN A 760 -31.67 8.85 -13.36
CA GLN A 760 -32.89 9.56 -13.73
C GLN A 760 -33.05 10.86 -12.93
N PRO A 761 -33.42 12.00 -13.56
CA PRO A 761 -33.70 13.25 -12.86
C PRO A 761 -34.88 13.15 -11.87
N HIS A 762 -34.93 14.06 -10.90
CA HIS A 762 -36.06 14.20 -9.99
C HIS A 762 -37.33 14.69 -10.74
N ALA A 763 -38.39 13.85 -10.71
CA ALA A 763 -39.76 14.02 -11.28
C ALA A 763 -39.88 13.83 -12.81
N GLU A 764 -40.93 13.25 -13.42
CA GLU A 764 -42.28 12.84 -13.02
C GLU A 764 -42.56 11.36 -13.41
N ALA A 765 -43.67 10.81 -12.89
CA ALA A 765 -44.14 9.44 -13.13
C ALA A 765 -44.21 9.08 -14.63
N THR A 766 -43.22 8.35 -15.12
CA THR A 766 -43.33 7.65 -16.40
C THR A 766 -44.12 6.36 -16.16
N VAL A 767 -45.34 6.34 -16.68
CA VAL A 767 -46.19 5.15 -16.79
C VAL A 767 -45.35 4.00 -17.39
N PRO A 768 -45.38 2.78 -16.84
CA PRO A 768 -44.68 1.66 -17.46
C PRO A 768 -45.24 1.45 -18.87
N LEU A 769 -44.41 1.64 -19.90
CA LEU A 769 -44.65 1.05 -21.21
C LEU A 769 -44.61 -0.48 -21.03
N GLN A 770 -45.80 -1.06 -20.95
CA GLN A 770 -46.16 -2.47 -21.17
C GLN A 770 -45.00 -3.50 -21.07
N THR A 771 -44.85 -4.15 -19.92
CA THR A 771 -43.78 -5.15 -19.66
C THR A 771 -44.22 -6.61 -19.77
N PHE A 772 -45.21 -6.92 -20.61
CA PHE A 772 -45.54 -8.31 -20.99
C PHE A 772 -45.85 -8.40 -22.48
N PRO A 773 -45.48 -9.52 -23.16
CA PRO A 773 -45.87 -9.75 -24.54
C PRO A 773 -47.41 -9.86 -24.62
N PRO A 774 -48.06 -9.37 -25.71
CA PRO A 774 -49.49 -9.51 -25.85
C PRO A 774 -49.89 -10.98 -25.87
N SER A 775 -50.79 -11.36 -24.97
CA SER A 775 -51.38 -12.69 -24.90
C SER A 775 -52.42 -12.90 -26.02
N PHE A 776 -52.06 -13.80 -26.94
CA PHE A 776 -52.88 -14.71 -27.77
C PHE A 776 -54.00 -14.16 -28.69
N GLN A 777 -53.95 -14.59 -29.95
CA GLN A 777 -55.14 -14.99 -30.71
C GLN A 777 -54.89 -16.33 -31.42
N ILE A 778 -55.66 -17.34 -30.98
CA ILE A 778 -56.13 -18.60 -31.59
C ILE A 778 -55.14 -19.43 -32.42
#